data_AF-A0A7K8W6U9-F1
#
_entry.id   AF-A0A7K8W6U9-F1
#
_cell.length_a   1.000
_cell.length_b   1.000
_cell.length_c   1.000
_cell.angle_alpha   90.00
_cell.angle_beta   90.00
_cell.angle_gamma   90.00
#
_symmetry.space_group_name_H-M   'P 1'
#
loop_
_entity.id
_entity.type
_entity.pdbx_description
1 polymer ?
#
loop_
_entity_poly.entity_id
_entity_poly.type
_entity_poly.pdbx_seq_one_letter_code
_entity_poly.pdbx_strand_id
1 'polypeptide(L)'
;LIDLPSSFFGHVRGLCGNFNLQPLDDVPEAGDNIPALVAWARGWRSSDPEAQDPLCWDHCDGECPVCEEKELWGGNSYCGIIRKCKSGEVCAVVEGMRRCVATKHSVCVATGDPHYTTFDGRRFDFMGTCVYLLAGLCSADPTLVPFNVTVENNHRGNNLVSFTKVVTLEVFNMSLSFSQEHPKKVKVDGILLDLPFSHPHHELQVSLRGIHGFITTAFGVTVTFDWHSYARVFLPSTFAGAVCGLCGNANGDPLDDFVTSQGHPAHNDTHFGDSWKVTEIPGCSPGCSEGCQGCGEAQRRAYRGDKHCGVLVKKRGPLATCHEVIDPAPYLEDCLFDACLFEGHQDAVCQAVGAYVSACQSQGVAVRPWRTHAFCSFTCPPNEHYQLCGSPCPPTCQDESGPSSCPEPSRCSEGCFCDPGFFRSGDSCVPLSQCGCTLGGRYYPRGVQFYPSTPCTQRCVCSGGGHVDCAPTPGCPPDQECRVQDGVLGCHPRSACGHCQLLAGGTYSTFGGQLGGFEGSCTLLLLEVDAVDPEEGPEPLRVALEQHEGEVRRVTVTAQGVTVAMDRGQRWEVTVDGERHVLPLWLGGGSLGVTQVGSHRLLLVRGGPKILYDGASYAVLTPPPPQQRPRGLCADPSILGTPPPNCSSAGAALPPCPSARRCAVLAEPAGPFAGCHRAVPPRAHLGTCERQVCAGRGGGGDPCPAFQNFGSWEFGSGDLGGQEFWGIGNFGALPCPPRTQYQLCARTCERTCAGVSAPPPCSGRCFEGCQCSEGLLFDGARCVPPGSCGCLHQGRYFQIAQTILTRDCSQSCTCRGPGGLQCRPFSCPFGHTCGLLNGNRACVPHPGRCLLSPPTRFVTFDGLPGVTLASGIYVVATVCDPQAPGWFRLLGDVRDVGDQPALVAVHLFTHHGLVTAHRDGRIWLNGVPTPLPAELPGQLNITKSSGTLWIGQIPRFQVELGAKGVTLEVTKDTRGTLCGLCGNYDGATTNDLRGPDGTGTRDMRELAQAWRAPDF
;
A
#
# COMPACT_ATOMS: atom_id res chain seq x y z
N LEU A 1 1.13 -52.36 30.66
CA LEU A 1 0.44 -51.46 29.71
C LEU A 1 1.31 -50.24 29.54
N ILE A 2 2.19 -50.26 28.54
CA ILE A 2 3.01 -49.11 28.15
C ILE A 2 2.39 -48.64 26.83
N ASP A 3 1.81 -47.44 26.83
CA ASP A 3 1.38 -46.75 25.61
C ASP A 3 2.63 -46.29 24.86
N LEU A 4 2.84 -46.83 23.65
CA LEU A 4 3.86 -46.33 22.74
C LEU A 4 3.23 -45.28 21.80
N PRO A 5 3.94 -44.18 21.48
CA PRO A 5 3.40 -43.12 20.64
C PRO A 5 3.24 -43.57 19.18
N SER A 6 2.27 -42.96 18.47
CA SER A 6 1.97 -43.20 17.05
C SER A 6 3.15 -42.99 16.09
N SER A 7 4.23 -42.36 16.52
CA SER A 7 5.46 -42.15 15.75
C SER A 7 6.24 -43.45 15.45
N PHE A 8 6.00 -44.52 16.22
CA PHE A 8 6.71 -45.80 16.02
C PHE A 8 6.19 -46.59 14.81
N PHE A 9 4.91 -46.43 14.45
CA PHE A 9 4.32 -47.09 13.27
C PHE A 9 4.73 -46.46 11.94
N GLY A 10 5.32 -45.26 11.95
CA GLY A 10 5.83 -44.60 10.74
C GLY A 10 7.11 -45.22 10.16
N HIS A 11 7.82 -46.06 10.93
CA HIS A 11 9.17 -46.53 10.59
C HIS A 11 9.26 -48.00 10.17
N VAL A 12 8.15 -48.75 10.14
CA VAL A 12 8.12 -50.13 9.66
C VAL A 12 7.31 -50.21 8.37
N ARG A 13 7.87 -49.68 7.29
CA ARG A 13 7.32 -49.86 5.93
C ARG A 13 8.30 -50.71 5.14
N GLY A 14 7.91 -51.94 4.84
CA GLY A 14 8.65 -52.84 3.94
C GLY A 14 8.99 -54.23 4.48
N LEU A 15 8.24 -54.79 5.43
CA LEU A 15 8.37 -56.21 5.79
C LEU A 15 7.05 -56.93 5.59
N CYS A 16 7.09 -57.98 4.77
CA CYS A 16 5.97 -58.86 4.50
C CYS A 16 5.62 -59.61 5.80
N GLY A 17 4.41 -59.42 6.30
CA GLY A 17 3.91 -60.09 7.50
C GLY A 17 2.40 -60.24 7.42
N ASN A 18 1.92 -61.47 7.63
CA ASN A 18 0.50 -61.78 7.71
C ASN A 18 0.02 -61.41 9.12
N PHE A 19 -0.77 -60.36 9.27
CA PHE A 19 -1.33 -59.97 10.57
C PHE A 19 -2.56 -60.83 10.88
N ASN A 20 -2.44 -61.75 11.82
CA ASN A 20 -3.61 -62.41 12.41
C ASN A 20 -4.32 -61.46 13.39
N LEU A 21 -5.62 -61.72 13.63
CA LEU A 21 -6.59 -60.83 14.28
C LEU A 21 -6.37 -60.56 15.80
N GLN A 22 -5.23 -60.94 16.39
CA GLN A 22 -4.92 -60.64 17.79
C GLN A 22 -3.48 -60.09 17.94
N PRO A 23 -3.31 -58.78 18.26
CA PRO A 23 -2.00 -58.10 18.27
C PRO A 23 -0.99 -58.56 19.33
N LEU A 24 -1.37 -59.47 20.24
CA LEU A 24 -0.57 -59.84 21.42
C LEU A 24 0.21 -61.15 21.26
N ASP A 25 0.01 -61.89 20.16
CA ASP A 25 0.63 -63.22 19.99
C ASP A 25 1.93 -63.20 19.15
N ASP A 26 2.26 -62.10 18.46
CA ASP A 26 3.24 -62.12 17.35
C ASP A 26 4.56 -61.36 17.58
N VAL A 27 4.87 -60.92 18.81
CA VAL A 27 6.19 -60.32 19.13
C VAL A 27 6.84 -61.07 20.29
N PRO A 28 8.07 -61.60 20.15
CA PRO A 28 8.76 -62.22 21.29
C PRO A 28 8.95 -61.18 22.39
N GLU A 29 8.65 -61.52 23.65
CA GLU A 29 8.73 -60.64 24.83
C GLU A 29 10.15 -60.12 25.19
N ALA A 30 11.11 -60.13 24.27
CA ALA A 30 12.44 -59.57 24.49
C ALA A 30 12.59 -58.26 23.70
N GLY A 31 12.35 -57.13 24.37
CA GLY A 31 12.67 -55.80 23.89
C GLY A 31 14.12 -55.65 23.45
N ASP A 32 14.31 -54.85 22.39
CA ASP A 32 15.54 -54.18 21.96
C ASP A 32 16.70 -55.00 21.35
N ASN A 33 16.55 -56.30 21.06
CA ASN A 33 17.61 -57.08 20.41
C ASN A 33 17.44 -57.21 18.87
N ILE A 34 17.97 -56.24 18.12
CA ILE A 34 17.91 -56.17 16.63
C ILE A 34 18.37 -57.48 15.94
N PRO A 35 19.51 -58.11 16.32
CA PRO A 35 19.91 -59.41 15.77
C PRO A 35 18.87 -60.53 15.91
N ALA A 36 18.14 -60.58 17.02
CA ALA A 36 17.11 -61.59 17.25
C ALA A 36 15.88 -61.35 16.37
N LEU A 37 15.52 -60.08 16.15
CA LEU A 37 14.45 -59.67 15.25
C LEU A 37 14.78 -59.97 13.78
N VAL A 38 16.04 -59.76 13.39
CA VAL A 38 16.55 -60.11 12.04
C VAL A 38 16.65 -61.63 11.85
N ALA A 39 17.05 -62.39 12.86
CA ALA A 39 17.07 -63.86 12.81
C ALA A 39 15.66 -64.46 12.77
N TRP A 40 14.74 -63.89 13.55
CA TRP A 40 13.32 -64.23 13.50
C TRP A 40 12.77 -63.97 12.10
N ALA A 41 12.94 -62.77 11.54
CA ALA A 41 12.46 -62.43 10.19
C ALA A 41 13.05 -63.30 9.07
N ARG A 42 14.32 -63.73 9.19
CA ARG A 42 14.95 -64.65 8.21
C ARG A 42 14.40 -66.08 8.28
N GLY A 43 13.82 -66.50 9.42
CA GLY A 43 13.23 -67.83 9.59
C GLY A 43 11.92 -68.04 8.83
N TRP A 44 11.30 -66.97 8.30
CA TRP A 44 10.04 -67.01 7.55
C TRP A 44 10.24 -67.16 6.04
N ARG A 45 11.49 -67.23 5.56
CA ARG A 45 11.77 -67.52 4.15
C ARG A 45 11.58 -69.01 3.92
N SER A 46 10.72 -69.39 2.96
CA SER A 46 10.60 -70.78 2.53
C SER A 46 11.98 -71.37 2.20
N SER A 47 12.27 -72.55 2.72
CA SER A 47 13.51 -73.29 2.44
C SER A 47 13.52 -73.95 1.06
N ASP A 48 12.39 -73.88 0.34
CA ASP A 48 12.24 -74.41 -1.02
C ASP A 48 12.44 -73.28 -2.06
N PRO A 49 13.52 -73.32 -2.86
CA PRO A 49 13.82 -72.27 -3.84
C PRO A 49 12.86 -72.23 -5.04
N GLU A 50 11.96 -73.21 -5.20
CA GLU A 50 10.94 -73.22 -6.27
C GLU A 50 9.51 -72.92 -5.77
N ALA A 51 9.30 -72.78 -4.46
CA ALA A 51 8.01 -72.38 -3.92
C ALA A 51 7.77 -70.88 -4.18
N GLN A 52 6.84 -70.57 -5.08
CA GLN A 52 6.29 -69.22 -5.26
C GLN A 52 5.53 -68.82 -3.99
N ASP A 53 6.23 -68.21 -3.05
CA ASP A 53 5.62 -67.53 -1.91
C ASP A 53 4.93 -66.27 -2.43
N PRO A 54 3.58 -66.16 -2.37
CA PRO A 54 2.86 -65.03 -2.94
C PRO A 54 3.21 -63.69 -2.28
N LEU A 55 3.90 -63.71 -1.15
CA LEU A 55 4.15 -62.52 -0.32
C LEU A 55 5.57 -61.95 -0.40
N CYS A 56 6.53 -62.56 -1.13
CA CYS A 56 7.89 -62.03 -1.23
C CYS A 56 8.47 -62.15 -2.64
N TRP A 57 8.38 -61.08 -3.44
CA TRP A 57 8.94 -61.03 -4.80
C TRP A 57 10.12 -60.05 -4.87
N ASP A 58 11.35 -60.59 -4.82
CA ASP A 58 12.62 -59.86 -5.01
C ASP A 58 13.06 -59.76 -6.50
N HIS A 59 12.31 -60.30 -7.46
CA HIS A 59 12.71 -60.26 -8.87
C HIS A 59 11.51 -60.25 -9.82
N CYS A 60 11.28 -59.12 -10.51
CA CYS A 60 10.39 -59.02 -11.66
C CYS A 60 10.88 -57.92 -12.61
N ASP A 61 11.33 -58.30 -13.80
CA ASP A 61 11.36 -57.43 -14.96
C ASP A 61 9.91 -57.09 -15.36
N GLY A 62 9.46 -55.86 -15.09
CA GLY A 62 8.53 -55.20 -16.01
C GLY A 62 7.12 -54.78 -15.59
N GLU A 63 6.71 -54.75 -14.32
CA GLU A 63 5.31 -54.37 -13.96
C GLU A 63 5.15 -53.73 -12.56
N CYS A 64 4.28 -52.71 -12.44
CA CYS A 64 4.14 -51.84 -11.25
C CYS A 64 2.77 -52.07 -10.56
N PRO A 65 2.70 -52.41 -9.26
CA PRO A 65 1.43 -52.51 -8.54
C PRO A 65 0.94 -51.10 -8.13
N VAL A 66 -0.30 -50.74 -8.49
CA VAL A 66 -0.96 -49.50 -8.04
C VAL A 66 -2.17 -49.88 -7.19
N CYS A 67 -2.27 -49.31 -5.99
CA CYS A 67 -3.46 -49.41 -5.13
C CYS A 67 -4.29 -48.13 -5.27
N GLU A 68 -5.59 -48.23 -5.55
CA GLU A 68 -6.50 -47.09 -5.45
C GLU A 68 -6.89 -46.83 -3.97
N GLU A 69 -6.96 -45.57 -3.56
CA GLU A 69 -7.29 -45.14 -2.19
C GLU A 69 -8.70 -45.53 -1.70
N LYS A 70 -9.54 -46.15 -2.53
CA LYS A 70 -10.97 -46.39 -2.23
C LYS A 70 -11.31 -47.70 -1.51
N GLU A 71 -10.35 -48.57 -1.20
CA GLU A 71 -10.64 -49.85 -0.51
C GLU A 71 -9.89 -50.02 0.82
N LEU A 72 -9.94 -49.00 1.66
CA LEU A 72 -9.45 -49.07 3.04
C LEU A 72 -10.52 -49.54 4.04
N TRP A 73 -11.28 -50.60 3.75
CA TRP A 73 -12.04 -51.32 4.80
C TRP A 73 -12.22 -52.82 4.47
N GLY A 74 -11.32 -53.66 5.03
CA GLY A 74 -11.62 -55.04 5.44
C GLY A 74 -11.37 -56.17 4.44
N GLY A 75 -10.42 -57.06 4.77
CA GLY A 75 -10.37 -58.44 4.28
C GLY A 75 -9.19 -58.81 3.38
N ASN A 76 -8.60 -59.99 3.63
CA ASN A 76 -7.37 -60.52 3.03
C ASN A 76 -7.44 -60.80 1.51
N SER A 77 -7.43 -59.77 0.67
CA SER A 77 -7.27 -59.92 -0.80
C SER A 77 -6.64 -58.67 -1.40
N TYR A 78 -5.31 -58.54 -1.33
CA TYR A 78 -4.60 -57.37 -1.87
C TYR A 78 -3.56 -57.76 -2.92
N CYS A 79 -4.00 -57.76 -4.18
CA CYS A 79 -3.15 -57.39 -5.30
C CYS A 79 -4.01 -56.49 -6.20
N GLY A 80 -3.78 -55.18 -6.14
CA GLY A 80 -4.37 -54.25 -7.11
C GLY A 80 -3.98 -54.66 -8.54
N ILE A 81 -4.75 -54.19 -9.53
CA ILE A 81 -4.47 -54.45 -10.94
C ILE A 81 -3.04 -54.02 -11.27
N ILE A 82 -2.19 -55.00 -11.59
CA ILE A 82 -0.82 -54.75 -12.03
C ILE A 82 -0.90 -54.09 -13.40
N ARG A 83 -0.46 -52.83 -13.50
CA ARG A 83 -0.44 -52.10 -14.77
C ARG A 83 0.99 -51.98 -15.26
N LYS A 84 1.20 -52.34 -16.53
CA LYS A 84 2.40 -51.98 -17.26
C LYS A 84 2.44 -50.45 -17.42
N CYS A 85 3.56 -49.84 -17.06
CA CYS A 85 3.75 -48.40 -17.27
C CYS A 85 3.62 -48.07 -18.76
N LYS A 86 3.11 -46.87 -19.06
CA LYS A 86 2.90 -46.45 -20.45
C LYS A 86 4.24 -46.26 -21.15
N SER A 87 4.21 -46.19 -22.48
CA SER A 87 5.39 -45.80 -23.26
C SER A 87 5.89 -44.44 -22.78
N GLY A 88 7.18 -44.34 -22.47
CA GLY A 88 7.79 -43.12 -21.90
C GLY A 88 7.81 -43.06 -20.37
N GLU A 89 7.26 -44.05 -19.66
CA GLU A 89 7.34 -44.19 -18.21
C GLU A 89 8.25 -45.36 -17.79
N VAL A 90 8.80 -45.27 -16.58
CA VAL A 90 9.50 -46.35 -15.89
C VAL A 90 8.88 -46.55 -14.51
N CYS A 91 8.83 -47.81 -14.05
CA CYS A 91 8.42 -48.11 -12.69
C CYS A 91 9.55 -47.73 -11.73
N ALA A 92 9.35 -46.71 -10.90
CA ALA A 92 10.32 -46.24 -9.91
C ALA A 92 9.71 -46.18 -8.51
N VAL A 93 10.53 -46.23 -7.46
CA VAL A 93 10.10 -46.04 -6.08
C VAL A 93 10.12 -44.55 -5.76
N VAL A 94 8.94 -43.97 -5.53
CA VAL A 94 8.74 -42.57 -5.11
C VAL A 94 8.11 -42.60 -3.73
N GLU A 95 8.76 -42.00 -2.73
CA GLU A 95 8.30 -41.96 -1.33
C GLU A 95 8.01 -43.36 -0.73
N GLY A 96 8.80 -44.36 -1.13
CA GLY A 96 8.65 -45.75 -0.67
C GLY A 96 7.54 -46.54 -1.37
N MET A 97 6.84 -45.96 -2.35
CA MET A 97 5.80 -46.63 -3.16
C MET A 97 6.25 -46.76 -4.63
N ARG A 98 5.96 -47.90 -5.27
CA ARG A 98 6.22 -48.09 -6.71
C ARG A 98 5.18 -47.32 -7.52
N ARG A 99 5.64 -46.42 -8.40
CA ARG A 99 4.79 -45.62 -9.32
C ARG A 99 5.42 -45.61 -10.71
N CYS A 100 4.58 -45.51 -11.73
CA CYS A 100 5.04 -45.19 -13.08
C CYS A 100 5.39 -43.70 -13.13
N VAL A 101 6.66 -43.40 -13.40
CA VAL A 101 7.18 -42.04 -13.53
C VAL A 101 7.68 -41.82 -14.93
N ALA A 102 7.47 -40.62 -15.47
CA ALA A 102 7.98 -40.28 -16.79
C ALA A 102 9.51 -40.34 -16.80
N THR A 103 10.05 -40.93 -17.87
CA THR A 103 11.49 -41.10 -18.06
C THR A 103 12.18 -39.78 -18.41
N LYS A 104 11.46 -38.86 -19.06
CA LYS A 104 11.94 -37.55 -19.50
C LYS A 104 10.83 -36.51 -19.43
N HIS A 105 11.23 -35.25 -19.32
CA HIS A 105 10.36 -34.10 -19.46
C HIS A 105 10.87 -33.21 -20.60
N SER A 106 9.95 -32.71 -21.41
CA SER A 106 10.22 -31.60 -22.34
C SER A 106 9.85 -30.29 -21.64
N VAL A 107 10.61 -29.22 -21.90
CA VAL A 107 10.39 -27.93 -21.22
C VAL A 107 10.07 -26.88 -22.26
N CYS A 108 8.87 -26.31 -22.17
CA CYS A 108 8.52 -25.10 -22.89
C CYS A 108 8.76 -23.88 -22.01
N VAL A 109 9.21 -22.80 -22.63
CA VAL A 109 9.62 -21.59 -21.94
C VAL A 109 8.99 -20.37 -22.62
N ALA A 110 8.41 -19.47 -21.81
CA ALA A 110 8.10 -18.10 -22.19
C ALA A 110 8.91 -17.16 -21.29
N THR A 111 9.79 -16.33 -21.87
CA THR A 111 10.70 -15.45 -21.12
C THR A 111 10.60 -14.01 -21.58
N GLY A 112 10.66 -13.08 -20.63
CA GLY A 112 10.88 -11.66 -20.93
C GLY A 112 9.81 -11.12 -21.89
N ASP A 113 10.29 -10.46 -22.94
CA ASP A 113 9.53 -9.86 -24.03
C ASP A 113 9.92 -10.32 -25.44
N PRO A 114 9.09 -11.14 -26.09
CA PRO A 114 8.16 -12.17 -25.66
C PRO A 114 8.72 -13.46 -26.27
N HIS A 115 9.86 -13.88 -25.74
CA HIS A 115 10.65 -14.94 -26.31
C HIS A 115 10.06 -16.27 -25.89
N TYR A 116 9.69 -17.10 -26.86
CA TYR A 116 9.17 -18.44 -26.64
C TYR A 116 10.17 -19.47 -27.13
N THR A 117 10.23 -20.59 -26.42
CA THR A 117 10.91 -21.81 -26.85
C THR A 117 9.94 -22.97 -26.69
N THR A 118 9.62 -23.65 -27.79
CA THR A 118 8.72 -24.82 -27.81
C THR A 118 9.33 -26.01 -27.07
N PHE A 119 8.53 -27.05 -26.84
CA PHE A 119 9.00 -28.28 -26.22
C PHE A 119 10.15 -28.97 -26.98
N ASP A 120 10.19 -28.79 -28.30
CA ASP A 120 11.20 -29.38 -29.20
C ASP A 120 12.35 -28.40 -29.52
N GLY A 121 12.37 -27.23 -28.86
CA GLY A 121 13.49 -26.29 -28.88
C GLY A 121 13.43 -25.20 -29.95
N ARG A 122 12.30 -25.05 -30.66
CA ARG A 122 12.12 -23.97 -31.64
C ARG A 122 11.90 -22.62 -30.94
N ARG A 123 12.79 -21.66 -31.20
CA ARG A 123 12.71 -20.28 -30.67
C ARG A 123 11.94 -19.37 -31.62
N PHE A 124 11.12 -18.48 -31.05
CA PHE A 124 10.38 -17.45 -31.79
C PHE A 124 9.94 -16.29 -30.90
N ASP A 125 9.63 -15.16 -31.52
CA ASP A 125 9.26 -13.93 -30.83
C ASP A 125 7.81 -13.55 -31.19
N PHE A 126 6.91 -13.50 -30.20
CA PHE A 126 5.50 -13.17 -30.43
C PHE A 126 4.92 -12.13 -29.46
N MET A 127 4.73 -10.90 -29.95
CA MET A 127 4.39 -9.69 -29.17
C MET A 127 2.91 -9.52 -28.81
N GLY A 128 2.12 -10.59 -28.88
CA GLY A 128 0.71 -10.54 -28.54
C GLY A 128 0.48 -10.18 -27.07
N THR A 129 -0.55 -9.36 -26.80
CA THR A 129 -0.96 -8.96 -25.44
C THR A 129 -2.30 -9.55 -25.01
N CYS A 130 -2.89 -10.46 -25.79
CA CYS A 130 -4.10 -11.17 -25.42
C CYS A 130 -3.81 -12.35 -24.47
N VAL A 131 -4.84 -13.14 -24.18
CA VAL A 131 -4.68 -14.45 -23.52
C VAL A 131 -4.46 -15.51 -24.59
N TYR A 132 -3.34 -16.23 -24.49
CA TYR A 132 -2.94 -17.26 -25.45
C TYR A 132 -2.81 -18.63 -24.79
N LEU A 133 -3.14 -19.68 -25.54
CA LEU A 133 -2.88 -21.05 -25.12
C LEU A 133 -1.39 -21.33 -25.25
N LEU A 134 -0.71 -21.44 -24.11
CA LEU A 134 0.70 -21.79 -24.08
C LEU A 134 0.87 -23.28 -24.38
N ALA A 135 0.19 -24.15 -23.62
CA ALA A 135 0.15 -25.59 -23.85
C ALA A 135 -1.14 -26.19 -23.28
N GLY A 136 -1.77 -27.10 -24.00
CA GLY A 136 -2.93 -27.86 -23.50
C GLY A 136 -3.03 -29.24 -24.12
N LEU A 137 -3.82 -30.12 -23.52
CA LEU A 137 -4.13 -31.44 -24.11
C LEU A 137 -5.10 -31.27 -25.28
N CYS A 138 -4.71 -31.75 -26.45
CA CYS A 138 -5.52 -31.64 -27.68
C CYS A 138 -5.89 -33.01 -28.28
N SER A 139 -5.28 -34.09 -27.76
CA SER A 139 -5.66 -35.46 -28.06
C SER A 139 -6.97 -35.86 -27.37
N ALA A 140 -7.74 -36.74 -28.02
CA ALA A 140 -8.90 -37.38 -27.43
C ALA A 140 -8.55 -38.65 -26.62
N ASP A 141 -7.26 -38.89 -26.33
CA ASP A 141 -6.80 -40.04 -25.53
C ASP A 141 -7.38 -39.98 -24.11
N PRO A 142 -8.30 -40.90 -23.75
CA PRO A 142 -8.97 -40.89 -22.44
C PRO A 142 -8.02 -41.28 -21.29
N THR A 143 -6.81 -41.73 -21.59
CA THR A 143 -5.82 -42.11 -20.58
C THR A 143 -4.98 -40.92 -20.09
N LEU A 144 -5.07 -39.76 -20.75
CA LEU A 144 -4.38 -38.53 -20.39
C LEU A 144 -5.33 -37.58 -19.65
N VAL A 145 -4.81 -36.86 -18.67
CA VAL A 145 -5.59 -35.88 -17.90
C VAL A 145 -5.67 -34.58 -18.69
N PRO A 146 -6.87 -34.05 -19.00
CA PRO A 146 -7.01 -32.75 -19.67
C PRO A 146 -6.51 -31.60 -18.80
N PHE A 147 -5.74 -30.71 -19.40
CA PHE A 147 -5.28 -29.47 -18.78
C PHE A 147 -5.08 -28.39 -19.85
N ASN A 148 -5.20 -27.12 -19.46
CA ASN A 148 -4.82 -25.98 -20.28
C ASN A 148 -3.90 -25.06 -19.46
N VAL A 149 -2.79 -24.65 -20.06
CA VAL A 149 -1.92 -23.59 -19.56
C VAL A 149 -2.08 -22.38 -20.48
N THR A 150 -2.55 -21.27 -19.94
CA THR A 150 -2.66 -20.00 -20.65
C THR A 150 -1.72 -18.96 -20.07
N VAL A 151 -1.28 -18.05 -20.94
CA VAL A 151 -0.50 -16.88 -20.56
C VAL A 151 -1.21 -15.61 -21.00
N GLU A 152 -1.18 -14.61 -20.13
CA GLU A 152 -1.64 -13.26 -20.45
C GLU A 152 -0.43 -12.33 -20.41
N ASN A 153 -0.24 -11.60 -21.50
CA ASN A 153 0.89 -10.69 -21.65
C ASN A 153 0.45 -9.23 -21.55
N ASN A 154 1.33 -8.35 -21.11
CA ASN A 154 1.10 -6.90 -21.12
C ASN A 154 2.31 -6.12 -21.60
N HIS A 155 2.07 -4.91 -22.11
CA HIS A 155 3.13 -3.93 -22.29
C HIS A 155 3.62 -3.41 -20.91
N ARG A 156 4.88 -2.94 -20.82
CA ARG A 156 5.49 -2.45 -19.57
C ARG A 156 6.16 -1.09 -19.74
N GLY A 157 5.36 -0.05 -19.97
CA GLY A 157 5.88 1.30 -20.25
C GLY A 157 6.33 1.49 -21.70
N ASN A 158 6.24 0.48 -22.56
CA ASN A 158 6.55 0.54 -23.98
C ASN A 158 5.64 -0.43 -24.75
N ASN A 159 5.01 0.05 -25.84
CA ASN A 159 4.09 -0.74 -26.68
C ASN A 159 4.81 -1.60 -27.74
N LEU A 160 6.14 -1.52 -27.83
CA LEU A 160 6.94 -2.34 -28.74
C LEU A 160 7.05 -3.81 -28.29
N VAL A 161 6.82 -4.08 -27.00
CA VAL A 161 7.14 -5.36 -26.36
C VAL A 161 6.13 -5.78 -25.30
N SER A 162 5.88 -7.08 -25.18
CA SER A 162 4.91 -7.64 -24.24
C SER A 162 5.55 -8.67 -23.32
N PHE A 163 5.13 -8.72 -22.06
CA PHE A 163 5.66 -9.63 -21.05
C PHE A 163 4.55 -10.43 -20.40
N THR A 164 4.81 -11.69 -20.09
CA THR A 164 3.86 -12.50 -19.31
C THR A 164 3.62 -11.89 -17.94
N LYS A 165 2.37 -11.50 -17.66
CA LYS A 165 1.94 -10.97 -16.35
C LYS A 165 1.11 -11.97 -15.54
N VAL A 166 0.46 -12.92 -16.21
CA VAL A 166 -0.36 -13.96 -15.57
C VAL A 166 -0.10 -15.30 -16.27
N VAL A 167 0.05 -16.36 -15.48
CA VAL A 167 0.08 -17.74 -15.95
C VAL A 167 -1.04 -18.49 -15.24
N THR A 168 -1.90 -19.15 -16.01
CA THR A 168 -3.07 -19.87 -15.47
C THR A 168 -3.02 -21.33 -15.90
N LEU A 169 -3.21 -22.24 -14.93
CA LEU A 169 -3.45 -23.66 -15.15
C LEU A 169 -4.92 -23.96 -14.87
N GLU A 170 -5.63 -24.42 -15.88
CA GLU A 170 -6.97 -24.99 -15.76
C GLU A 170 -6.86 -26.51 -15.75
N VAL A 171 -7.25 -27.13 -14.64
CA VAL A 171 -7.17 -28.59 -14.43
C VAL A 171 -8.17 -28.99 -13.34
N PHE A 172 -8.74 -30.20 -13.43
CA PHE A 172 -9.71 -30.71 -12.45
C PHE A 172 -10.91 -29.78 -12.18
N ASN A 173 -11.36 -29.03 -13.20
CA ASN A 173 -12.40 -28.01 -13.08
C ASN A 173 -12.06 -26.90 -12.07
N MET A 174 -10.78 -26.66 -11.85
CA MET A 174 -10.22 -25.57 -11.07
C MET A 174 -9.38 -24.66 -11.96
N SER A 175 -9.36 -23.37 -11.64
CA SER A 175 -8.47 -22.40 -12.25
C SER A 175 -7.45 -21.93 -11.22
N LEU A 176 -6.16 -22.21 -11.46
CA LEU A 176 -5.05 -21.78 -10.62
C LEU A 176 -4.18 -20.79 -11.37
N SER A 177 -3.96 -19.59 -10.84
CA SER A 177 -3.11 -18.60 -11.48
C SER A 177 -2.08 -17.96 -10.58
N PHE A 178 -0.91 -17.71 -11.17
CA PHE A 178 0.11 -16.83 -10.63
C PHE A 178 0.09 -15.51 -11.39
N SER A 179 0.21 -14.39 -10.69
CA SER A 179 0.20 -13.07 -11.30
C SER A 179 1.33 -12.18 -10.78
N GLN A 180 1.76 -11.25 -11.61
CA GLN A 180 2.69 -10.19 -11.23
C GLN A 180 2.11 -9.26 -10.15
N GLU A 181 0.79 -9.09 -10.13
CA GLU A 181 0.09 -8.24 -9.15
C GLU A 181 0.15 -8.82 -7.71
N HIS A 182 0.15 -10.15 -7.61
CA HIS A 182 0.12 -10.87 -6.33
C HIS A 182 1.28 -11.89 -6.25
N PRO A 183 2.55 -11.41 -6.21
CA PRO A 183 3.71 -12.30 -6.12
C PRO A 183 3.66 -13.16 -4.85
N LYS A 184 4.18 -14.38 -4.93
CA LYS A 184 4.22 -15.37 -3.84
C LYS A 184 2.85 -15.83 -3.31
N LYS A 185 1.76 -15.53 -4.03
CA LYS A 185 0.40 -16.03 -3.75
C LYS A 185 -0.15 -16.76 -4.96
N VAL A 186 -1.16 -17.60 -4.75
CA VAL A 186 -1.88 -18.29 -5.83
C VAL A 186 -3.34 -17.90 -5.80
N LYS A 187 -3.94 -17.63 -6.95
CA LYS A 187 -5.38 -17.41 -7.09
C LYS A 187 -6.02 -18.73 -7.51
N VAL A 188 -6.92 -19.26 -6.71
CA VAL A 188 -7.64 -20.53 -6.94
C VAL A 188 -9.13 -20.22 -7.02
N ASP A 189 -9.74 -20.44 -8.18
CA ASP A 189 -11.16 -20.16 -8.47
C ASP A 189 -11.58 -18.75 -8.05
N GLY A 190 -10.71 -17.78 -8.33
CA GLY A 190 -10.93 -16.38 -7.97
C GLY A 190 -10.40 -16.00 -6.59
N ILE A 191 -10.16 -16.94 -5.66
CA ILE A 191 -9.74 -16.68 -4.27
C ILE A 191 -8.21 -16.62 -4.19
N LEU A 192 -7.68 -15.55 -3.61
CA LEU A 192 -6.25 -15.38 -3.40
C LEU A 192 -5.80 -16.06 -2.11
N LEU A 193 -4.86 -17.00 -2.22
CA LEU A 193 -4.39 -17.85 -1.13
C LEU A 193 -2.88 -17.66 -0.89
N ASP A 194 -2.49 -17.77 0.37
CA ASP A 194 -1.10 -17.89 0.79
C ASP A 194 -0.56 -19.29 0.47
N LEU A 195 0.73 -19.35 0.12
CA LEU A 195 1.41 -20.61 -0.14
C LEU A 195 1.88 -21.26 1.18
N PRO A 196 1.93 -22.60 1.26
CA PRO A 196 1.58 -23.56 0.21
C PRO A 196 0.06 -23.83 0.11
N PHE A 197 -0.37 -24.37 -1.03
CA PHE A 197 -1.72 -24.89 -1.25
C PHE A 197 -1.64 -26.35 -1.71
N SER A 198 -2.55 -27.19 -1.25
CA SER A 198 -2.68 -28.59 -1.70
C SER A 198 -4.13 -28.89 -2.01
N HIS A 199 -4.38 -29.63 -3.09
CA HIS A 199 -5.74 -30.11 -3.38
C HIS A 199 -6.19 -31.10 -2.29
N PRO A 200 -7.47 -31.12 -1.85
CA PRO A 200 -7.94 -32.04 -0.80
C PRO A 200 -7.69 -33.53 -1.08
N HIS A 201 -7.60 -33.92 -2.36
CA HIS A 201 -7.28 -35.28 -2.79
C HIS A 201 -5.81 -35.47 -3.19
N HIS A 202 -4.93 -34.53 -2.84
CA HIS A 202 -3.49 -34.56 -3.15
C HIS A 202 -3.14 -34.68 -4.66
N GLU A 203 -4.09 -34.38 -5.55
CA GLU A 203 -3.91 -34.45 -7.01
C GLU A 203 -3.01 -33.33 -7.58
N LEU A 204 -2.88 -32.23 -6.84
CA LEU A 204 -1.92 -31.15 -7.13
C LEU A 204 -1.46 -30.43 -5.86
N GLN A 205 -0.29 -29.81 -5.97
CA GLN A 205 0.33 -28.99 -4.93
C GLN A 205 0.87 -27.70 -5.54
N VAL A 206 0.74 -26.61 -4.80
CA VAL A 206 1.28 -25.29 -5.13
C VAL A 206 2.27 -24.87 -4.04
N SER A 207 3.49 -24.55 -4.45
CA SER A 207 4.60 -24.27 -3.54
C SER A 207 5.46 -23.12 -4.05
N LEU A 208 6.16 -22.46 -3.12
CA LEU A 208 7.23 -21.51 -3.43
C LEU A 208 8.56 -22.25 -3.36
N ARG A 209 9.34 -22.24 -4.44
CA ARG A 209 10.69 -22.82 -4.47
C ARG A 209 11.68 -21.79 -4.98
N GLY A 210 12.52 -21.27 -4.09
CA GLY A 210 13.40 -20.14 -4.38
C GLY A 210 12.60 -18.88 -4.75
N ILE A 211 12.92 -18.27 -5.88
CA ILE A 211 12.19 -17.11 -6.41
C ILE A 211 10.94 -17.46 -7.23
N HIS A 212 10.63 -18.73 -7.47
CA HIS A 212 9.55 -19.15 -8.37
C HIS A 212 8.37 -19.78 -7.63
N GLY A 213 7.15 -19.55 -8.12
CA GLY A 213 5.98 -20.35 -7.79
C GLY A 213 5.94 -21.60 -8.65
N PHE A 214 5.52 -22.72 -8.07
CA PHE A 214 5.35 -24.01 -8.74
C PHE A 214 3.94 -24.54 -8.51
N ILE A 215 3.25 -24.92 -9.59
CA ILE A 215 2.05 -25.76 -9.56
C ILE A 215 2.46 -27.13 -10.11
N THR A 216 2.43 -28.16 -9.28
CA THR A 216 2.83 -29.54 -9.63
C THR A 216 1.62 -30.45 -9.54
N THR A 217 1.32 -31.19 -10.59
CA THR A 217 0.23 -32.18 -10.62
C THR A 217 0.76 -33.59 -10.39
N ALA A 218 -0.09 -34.48 -9.87
CA ALA A 218 0.24 -35.88 -9.63
C ALA A 218 0.55 -36.66 -10.93
N PHE A 219 0.06 -36.18 -12.07
CA PHE A 219 0.33 -36.75 -13.40
C PHE A 219 1.58 -36.16 -14.08
N GLY A 220 2.35 -35.32 -13.37
CA GLY A 220 3.70 -34.90 -13.74
C GLY A 220 3.80 -33.57 -14.50
N VAL A 221 2.69 -32.94 -14.89
CA VAL A 221 2.74 -31.59 -15.47
C VAL A 221 3.07 -30.57 -14.38
N THR A 222 4.09 -29.74 -14.64
CA THR A 222 4.51 -28.70 -13.71
C THR A 222 4.57 -27.34 -14.40
N VAL A 223 3.93 -26.33 -13.80
CA VAL A 223 3.93 -24.94 -14.26
C VAL A 223 4.71 -24.08 -13.27
N THR A 224 5.64 -23.26 -13.75
CA THR A 224 6.44 -22.36 -12.90
C THR A 224 6.36 -20.92 -13.39
N PHE A 225 6.36 -19.96 -12.48
CA PHE A 225 6.43 -18.53 -12.80
C PHE A 225 7.33 -17.78 -11.80
N ASP A 226 8.12 -16.82 -12.28
CA ASP A 226 9.02 -15.97 -11.46
C ASP A 226 8.34 -14.71 -10.91
N TRP A 227 7.02 -14.62 -11.05
CA TRP A 227 6.22 -13.45 -10.69
C TRP A 227 6.49 -12.22 -11.56
N HIS A 228 7.31 -12.34 -12.61
CA HIS A 228 7.72 -11.23 -13.43
C HIS A 228 7.51 -11.48 -14.92
N SER A 229 8.19 -12.42 -15.55
CA SER A 229 8.10 -12.66 -17.01
C SER A 229 8.59 -14.03 -17.45
N TYR A 230 9.05 -14.88 -16.53
CA TYR A 230 9.64 -16.17 -16.83
C TYR A 230 8.67 -17.29 -16.44
N ALA A 231 7.94 -17.81 -17.44
CA ALA A 231 7.02 -18.93 -17.30
C ALA A 231 7.59 -20.19 -17.94
N ARG A 232 7.38 -21.35 -17.30
CA ARG A 232 7.81 -22.65 -17.80
C ARG A 232 6.74 -23.70 -17.63
N VAL A 233 6.65 -24.59 -18.63
CA VAL A 233 5.82 -25.81 -18.57
C VAL A 233 6.75 -27.00 -18.72
N PHE A 234 6.78 -27.87 -17.71
CA PHE A 234 7.45 -29.16 -17.75
C PHE A 234 6.41 -30.20 -18.13
N LEU A 235 6.59 -30.82 -19.30
CA LEU A 235 5.67 -31.78 -19.86
C LEU A 235 6.29 -33.19 -19.82
N PRO A 236 5.64 -34.16 -19.15
CA PRO A 236 6.06 -35.55 -19.18
C PRO A 236 6.04 -36.13 -20.60
N SER A 237 7.02 -36.99 -20.94
CA SER A 237 7.11 -37.63 -22.27
C SER A 237 5.89 -38.47 -22.67
N THR A 238 5.00 -38.81 -21.74
CA THR A 238 3.72 -39.49 -21.99
C THR A 238 2.71 -38.63 -22.76
N PHE A 239 2.89 -37.31 -22.77
CA PHE A 239 2.05 -36.37 -23.49
C PHE A 239 2.64 -35.98 -24.87
N ALA A 240 3.77 -36.57 -25.26
CA ALA A 240 4.42 -36.29 -26.54
C ALA A 240 3.47 -36.53 -27.73
N GLY A 241 3.33 -35.54 -28.60
CA GLY A 241 2.41 -35.55 -29.74
C GLY A 241 0.92 -35.40 -29.39
N ALA A 242 0.56 -35.30 -28.09
CA ALA A 242 -0.82 -35.18 -27.64
C ALA A 242 -1.23 -33.76 -27.22
N VAL A 243 -0.26 -32.85 -27.15
CA VAL A 243 -0.46 -31.44 -26.77
C VAL A 243 -0.46 -30.52 -27.97
N CYS A 244 -1.03 -29.33 -27.79
CA CYS A 244 -0.94 -28.24 -28.76
C CYS A 244 -0.93 -26.88 -28.05
N GLY A 245 -0.60 -25.81 -28.79
CA GLY A 245 -0.44 -24.46 -28.27
C GLY A 245 0.82 -23.79 -28.81
N LEU A 246 1.17 -22.63 -28.23
CA LEU A 246 2.41 -21.91 -28.54
C LEU A 246 3.68 -22.73 -28.27
N CYS A 247 3.60 -23.74 -27.40
CA CYS A 247 4.69 -24.65 -27.08
C CYS A 247 4.89 -25.80 -28.08
N GLY A 248 4.09 -25.87 -29.14
CA GLY A 248 4.17 -26.95 -30.13
C GLY A 248 3.56 -28.27 -29.64
N ASN A 249 3.97 -29.38 -30.25
CA ASN A 249 3.35 -30.70 -30.04
C ASN A 249 4.22 -31.68 -29.21
N ALA A 250 5.47 -31.32 -28.91
CA ALA A 250 6.42 -32.11 -28.12
C ALA A 250 6.73 -33.50 -28.70
N ASN A 251 6.76 -33.65 -30.02
CA ASN A 251 7.03 -34.93 -30.69
C ASN A 251 8.54 -35.15 -30.99
N GLY A 252 9.37 -34.13 -30.74
CA GLY A 252 10.82 -34.14 -30.97
C GLY A 252 11.26 -33.53 -32.30
N ASP A 253 10.34 -33.01 -33.12
CA ASP A 253 10.64 -32.34 -34.40
C ASP A 253 10.31 -30.84 -34.36
N PRO A 254 11.30 -29.96 -34.16
CA PRO A 254 11.06 -28.51 -34.11
C PRO A 254 10.50 -27.93 -35.41
N LEU A 255 10.62 -28.64 -36.55
CA LEU A 255 10.17 -28.11 -37.84
C LEU A 255 8.64 -28.10 -37.97
N ASP A 256 7.93 -28.96 -37.22
CA ASP A 256 6.48 -29.09 -37.29
C ASP A 256 5.72 -28.37 -36.16
N ASP A 257 6.43 -27.72 -35.23
CA ASP A 257 5.82 -27.01 -34.10
C ASP A 257 4.90 -25.84 -34.50
N PHE A 258 5.13 -25.24 -35.68
CA PHE A 258 4.44 -24.03 -36.15
C PHE A 258 3.11 -24.35 -36.83
N VAL A 259 2.22 -24.99 -36.09
CA VAL A 259 0.87 -25.34 -36.53
C VAL A 259 -0.14 -24.43 -35.83
N THR A 260 -1.04 -23.83 -36.59
CA THR A 260 -2.10 -22.97 -36.05
C THR A 260 -3.15 -23.77 -35.29
N SER A 261 -3.99 -23.09 -34.52
CA SER A 261 -5.16 -23.71 -33.86
C SER A 261 -6.12 -24.45 -34.80
N GLN A 262 -6.05 -24.18 -36.11
CA GLN A 262 -6.82 -24.86 -37.16
C GLN A 262 -6.09 -26.06 -37.79
N GLY A 263 -4.88 -26.39 -37.34
CA GLY A 263 -4.10 -27.51 -37.86
C GLY A 263 -3.32 -27.22 -39.14
N HIS A 264 -3.11 -25.95 -39.51
CA HIS A 264 -2.36 -25.55 -40.71
C HIS A 264 -0.98 -24.99 -40.38
N PRO A 265 0.04 -25.18 -41.22
CA PRO A 265 1.35 -24.54 -41.02
C PRO A 265 1.24 -23.00 -41.03
N ALA A 266 1.88 -22.33 -40.08
CA ALA A 266 1.92 -20.88 -40.02
C ALA A 266 3.02 -20.30 -40.94
N HIS A 267 2.77 -19.10 -41.49
CA HIS A 267 3.70 -18.45 -42.42
C HIS A 267 4.78 -17.59 -41.72
N ASN A 268 4.50 -17.08 -40.52
CA ASN A 268 5.42 -16.30 -39.70
C ASN A 268 5.02 -16.38 -38.21
N ASP A 269 5.89 -15.89 -37.34
CA ASP A 269 5.75 -15.95 -35.88
C ASP A 269 4.49 -15.24 -35.38
N THR A 270 4.14 -14.09 -35.95
CA THR A 270 2.92 -13.33 -35.59
C THR A 270 1.66 -14.09 -35.93
N HIS A 271 1.58 -14.69 -37.12
CA HIS A 271 0.46 -15.52 -37.55
C HIS A 271 0.35 -16.79 -36.71
N PHE A 272 1.48 -17.42 -36.39
CA PHE A 272 1.50 -18.57 -35.49
C PHE A 272 0.95 -18.18 -34.12
N GLY A 273 1.51 -17.14 -33.50
CA GLY A 273 1.16 -16.71 -32.16
C GLY A 273 -0.29 -16.25 -32.03
N ASP A 274 -0.77 -15.43 -32.97
CA ASP A 274 -2.13 -14.91 -32.94
C ASP A 274 -3.19 -16.00 -33.14
N SER A 275 -2.85 -17.07 -33.87
CA SER A 275 -3.76 -18.20 -34.08
C SER A 275 -4.11 -18.95 -32.79
N TRP A 276 -3.28 -18.86 -31.75
CA TRP A 276 -3.48 -19.52 -30.45
C TRP A 276 -4.16 -18.63 -29.40
N LYS A 277 -4.80 -17.53 -29.83
CA LYS A 277 -5.59 -16.65 -28.95
C LYS A 277 -6.83 -17.36 -28.42
N VAL A 278 -6.97 -17.38 -27.10
CA VAL A 278 -8.12 -18.00 -26.40
C VAL A 278 -9.12 -16.94 -25.99
N THR A 279 -8.65 -15.77 -25.55
CA THR A 279 -9.52 -14.68 -25.11
C THR A 279 -8.94 -13.35 -25.55
N GLU A 280 -9.79 -12.56 -26.21
CA GLU A 280 -9.51 -11.17 -26.52
C GLU A 280 -9.91 -10.33 -25.32
N ILE A 281 -8.92 -9.82 -24.60
CA ILE A 281 -9.13 -8.86 -23.51
C ILE A 281 -9.18 -7.46 -24.11
N PRO A 282 -9.96 -6.52 -23.52
CA PRO A 282 -10.05 -5.16 -24.04
C PRO A 282 -8.67 -4.55 -24.20
N GLY A 283 -8.35 -4.12 -25.41
CA GLY A 283 -7.06 -3.50 -25.68
C GLY A 283 -5.88 -4.44 -25.86
N CYS A 284 -6.13 -5.72 -26.13
CA CYS A 284 -5.05 -6.56 -26.58
C CYS A 284 -4.82 -6.44 -28.10
N SER A 285 -3.57 -6.59 -28.50
CA SER A 285 -3.16 -6.61 -29.91
C SER A 285 -2.46 -7.94 -30.22
N PRO A 286 -2.48 -8.39 -31.49
CA PRO A 286 -1.66 -9.52 -31.95
C PRO A 286 -0.14 -9.21 -31.94
N GLY A 287 0.25 -8.03 -31.47
CA GLY A 287 1.59 -7.48 -31.56
C GLY A 287 1.66 -6.25 -32.48
N CYS A 288 2.87 -5.76 -32.67
CA CYS A 288 3.16 -4.55 -33.45
C CYS A 288 2.92 -4.78 -34.96
N SER A 289 1.91 -4.13 -35.54
CA SER A 289 1.65 -4.11 -36.99
C SER A 289 2.49 -3.03 -37.69
N GLU A 290 3.14 -3.41 -38.81
CA GLU A 290 4.03 -2.63 -39.70
C GLU A 290 4.54 -1.26 -39.21
N GLY A 291 5.84 -1.15 -38.91
CA GLY A 291 6.52 0.12 -38.61
C GLY A 291 7.32 0.14 -37.31
N CYS A 292 7.32 -0.94 -36.54
CA CYS A 292 8.07 -1.04 -35.29
C CYS A 292 9.55 -1.28 -35.59
N GLN A 293 10.33 -0.21 -35.59
CA GLN A 293 11.79 -0.30 -35.62
C GLN A 293 12.26 -0.90 -34.29
N GLY A 294 12.52 -2.21 -34.30
CA GLY A 294 13.26 -2.85 -33.22
C GLY A 294 14.70 -2.31 -33.13
N CYS A 295 15.43 -2.73 -32.11
CA CYS A 295 16.81 -2.30 -31.94
C CYS A 295 17.73 -2.83 -33.04
N GLY A 296 18.39 -1.91 -33.76
CA GLY A 296 19.41 -2.26 -34.76
C GLY A 296 20.70 -2.78 -34.10
N GLU A 297 21.52 -3.50 -34.85
CA GLU A 297 22.76 -4.11 -34.31
C GLU A 297 23.68 -3.09 -33.62
N ALA A 298 23.79 -1.87 -34.17
CA ALA A 298 24.66 -0.83 -33.63
C ALA A 298 24.26 -0.42 -32.20
N GLN A 299 22.95 -0.38 -31.90
CA GLN A 299 22.43 -0.07 -30.57
C GLN A 299 22.67 -1.24 -29.61
N ARG A 300 22.41 -2.48 -30.06
CA ARG A 300 22.65 -3.70 -29.26
C ARG A 300 24.13 -3.86 -28.86
N ARG A 301 25.08 -3.45 -29.71
CA ARG A 301 26.53 -3.54 -29.42
C ARG A 301 26.92 -2.83 -28.11
N ALA A 302 26.21 -1.78 -27.70
CA ALA A 302 26.49 -1.06 -26.46
C ALA A 302 26.34 -1.94 -25.20
N TYR A 303 25.52 -3.00 -25.26
CA TYR A 303 25.19 -3.86 -24.12
C TYR A 303 25.93 -5.20 -24.13
N ARG A 304 26.86 -5.43 -25.07
CA ARG A 304 27.69 -6.65 -25.12
C ARG A 304 28.78 -6.72 -24.04
N GLY A 305 28.97 -5.67 -23.26
CA GLY A 305 29.96 -5.63 -22.18
C GLY A 305 29.50 -6.34 -20.89
N ASP A 306 30.46 -6.71 -20.05
CA ASP A 306 30.25 -7.43 -18.76
C ASP A 306 29.36 -6.68 -17.74
N LYS A 307 29.16 -5.37 -17.91
CA LYS A 307 28.24 -4.58 -17.09
C LYS A 307 26.77 -4.79 -17.46
N HIS A 308 26.51 -5.50 -18.55
CA HIS A 308 25.19 -5.84 -19.06
C HIS A 308 25.20 -7.34 -19.47
N CYS A 309 24.93 -7.65 -20.74
CA CYS A 309 24.70 -9.02 -21.20
C CYS A 309 25.97 -9.85 -21.41
N GLY A 310 27.15 -9.22 -21.46
CA GLY A 310 28.42 -9.91 -21.74
C GLY A 310 28.76 -11.01 -20.71
N VAL A 311 28.21 -10.92 -19.49
CA VAL A 311 28.39 -11.94 -18.44
C VAL A 311 27.91 -13.33 -18.86
N LEU A 312 26.87 -13.40 -19.72
CA LEU A 312 26.27 -14.66 -20.20
C LEU A 312 27.25 -15.52 -20.99
N VAL A 313 28.15 -14.90 -21.77
CA VAL A 313 29.08 -15.59 -22.68
C VAL A 313 30.54 -15.53 -22.23
N LYS A 314 30.78 -15.03 -21.01
CA LYS A 314 32.14 -14.85 -20.50
C LYS A 314 32.82 -16.18 -20.22
N LYS A 315 33.78 -16.57 -21.08
CA LYS A 315 34.54 -17.85 -20.99
C LYS A 315 35.16 -18.14 -19.62
N ARG A 316 35.55 -17.10 -18.88
CA ARG A 316 36.08 -17.19 -17.51
C ARG A 316 35.23 -16.33 -16.57
N GLY A 317 33.94 -16.62 -16.52
CA GLY A 317 32.93 -15.93 -15.71
C GLY A 317 32.21 -16.86 -14.74
N PRO A 318 31.26 -16.34 -13.95
CA PRO A 318 30.49 -17.13 -12.98
C PRO A 318 29.58 -18.19 -13.63
N LEU A 319 29.25 -18.00 -14.91
CA LEU A 319 28.35 -18.84 -15.70
C LEU A 319 29.09 -19.83 -16.62
N ALA A 320 30.43 -19.86 -16.58
CA ALA A 320 31.22 -20.66 -17.53
C ALA A 320 30.93 -22.17 -17.46
N THR A 321 30.56 -22.69 -16.29
CA THR A 321 30.16 -24.10 -16.11
C THR A 321 28.83 -24.44 -16.80
N CYS A 322 27.97 -23.45 -17.04
CA CYS A 322 26.71 -23.64 -17.74
C CYS A 322 26.89 -23.80 -19.26
N HIS A 323 27.95 -23.24 -19.84
CA HIS A 323 28.19 -23.23 -21.28
C HIS A 323 28.35 -24.63 -21.88
N GLU A 324 28.72 -25.62 -21.07
CA GLU A 324 28.87 -27.02 -21.49
C GLU A 324 27.53 -27.75 -21.60
N VAL A 325 26.48 -27.22 -20.97
CA VAL A 325 25.16 -27.88 -20.85
C VAL A 325 24.06 -27.09 -21.55
N ILE A 326 24.13 -25.76 -21.52
CA ILE A 326 23.16 -24.86 -22.16
C ILE A 326 23.90 -23.82 -22.99
N ASP A 327 23.58 -23.75 -24.29
CA ASP A 327 24.11 -22.72 -25.18
C ASP A 327 23.69 -21.32 -24.70
N PRO A 328 24.64 -20.43 -24.35
CA PRO A 328 24.32 -19.08 -23.90
C PRO A 328 23.95 -18.12 -25.05
N ALA A 329 24.15 -18.50 -26.31
CA ALA A 329 23.95 -17.58 -27.44
C ALA A 329 22.50 -17.06 -27.57
N PRO A 330 21.44 -17.89 -27.44
CA PRO A 330 20.06 -17.39 -27.48
C PRO A 330 19.76 -16.39 -26.36
N TYR A 331 20.14 -16.74 -25.12
CA TYR A 331 19.97 -15.88 -23.94
C TYR A 331 20.74 -14.56 -24.05
N LEU A 332 21.91 -14.56 -24.71
CA LEU A 332 22.65 -13.33 -24.98
C LEU A 332 21.86 -12.43 -25.94
N GLU A 333 21.31 -12.97 -27.03
CA GLU A 333 20.56 -12.17 -27.99
C GLU A 333 19.26 -11.63 -27.40
N ASP A 334 18.55 -12.43 -26.58
CA ASP A 334 17.41 -11.98 -25.77
C ASP A 334 17.83 -10.80 -24.88
N CYS A 335 18.86 -10.99 -24.04
CA CYS A 335 19.35 -9.92 -23.16
C CYS A 335 19.73 -8.64 -23.93
N LEU A 336 20.38 -8.75 -25.09
CA LEU A 336 20.79 -7.59 -25.89
C LEU A 336 19.60 -6.86 -26.50
N PHE A 337 18.54 -7.61 -26.84
CA PHE A 337 17.29 -7.06 -27.31
C PHE A 337 16.61 -6.28 -26.18
N ASP A 338 16.37 -6.92 -25.04
CA ASP A 338 15.70 -6.33 -23.88
C ASP A 338 16.48 -5.13 -23.36
N ALA A 339 17.79 -5.29 -23.12
CA ALA A 339 18.65 -4.20 -22.67
C ALA A 339 18.63 -3.01 -23.63
N CYS A 340 18.42 -3.23 -24.93
CA CYS A 340 18.33 -2.12 -25.87
C CYS A 340 17.00 -1.37 -25.79
N LEU A 341 15.89 -2.09 -25.71
CA LEU A 341 14.56 -1.49 -25.61
C LEU A 341 14.32 -0.78 -24.29
N PHE A 342 15.04 -1.19 -23.24
CA PHE A 342 15.04 -0.55 -21.92
C PHE A 342 16.29 0.31 -21.67
N GLU A 343 16.99 0.76 -22.71
CA GLU A 343 18.12 1.70 -22.61
C GLU A 343 19.22 1.31 -21.59
N GLY A 344 19.44 0.01 -21.41
CA GLY A 344 20.43 -0.56 -20.49
C GLY A 344 19.97 -0.68 -19.05
N HIS A 345 18.67 -0.54 -18.77
CA HIS A 345 18.15 -0.73 -17.42
C HIS A 345 18.55 -2.09 -16.87
N GLN A 346 19.14 -2.07 -15.68
CA GLN A 346 19.72 -3.26 -15.05
C GLN A 346 18.67 -4.33 -14.76
N ASP A 347 17.42 -3.98 -14.48
CA ASP A 347 16.36 -4.95 -14.19
C ASP A 347 16.13 -5.92 -15.36
N ALA A 348 16.06 -5.40 -16.60
CA ALA A 348 15.93 -6.22 -17.81
C ALA A 348 17.14 -7.17 -17.99
N VAL A 349 18.35 -6.65 -17.81
CA VAL A 349 19.58 -7.46 -17.83
C VAL A 349 19.55 -8.55 -16.76
N CYS A 350 19.18 -8.19 -15.53
CA CYS A 350 19.19 -9.11 -14.40
C CYS A 350 18.14 -10.21 -14.54
N GLN A 351 17.03 -9.93 -15.20
CA GLN A 351 16.00 -10.92 -15.55
C GLN A 351 16.51 -11.90 -16.60
N ALA A 352 17.10 -11.42 -17.69
CA ALA A 352 17.67 -12.28 -18.72
C ALA A 352 18.80 -13.17 -18.18
N VAL A 353 19.69 -12.62 -17.34
CA VAL A 353 20.73 -13.40 -16.66
C VAL A 353 20.14 -14.39 -15.66
N GLY A 354 19.12 -13.97 -14.89
CA GLY A 354 18.40 -14.83 -13.95
C GLY A 354 17.71 -16.02 -14.62
N ALA A 355 17.14 -15.82 -15.82
CA ALA A 355 16.53 -16.89 -16.62
C ALA A 355 17.56 -17.94 -17.04
N TYR A 356 18.74 -17.51 -17.52
CA TYR A 356 19.82 -18.43 -17.88
C TYR A 356 20.35 -19.22 -16.66
N VAL A 357 20.52 -18.54 -15.53
CA VAL A 357 20.93 -19.19 -14.27
C VAL A 357 19.89 -20.21 -13.81
N SER A 358 18.61 -19.87 -13.89
CA SER A 358 17.51 -20.75 -13.52
C SER A 358 17.42 -21.99 -14.43
N ALA A 359 17.62 -21.81 -15.73
CA ALA A 359 17.70 -22.91 -16.68
C ALA A 359 18.92 -23.80 -16.37
N CYS A 360 20.09 -23.22 -16.13
CA CYS A 360 21.30 -23.97 -15.80
C CYS A 360 21.16 -24.78 -14.50
N GLN A 361 20.58 -24.20 -13.45
CA GLN A 361 20.32 -24.91 -12.19
C GLN A 361 19.32 -26.06 -12.35
N SER A 362 18.33 -25.94 -13.24
CA SER A 362 17.42 -27.05 -13.57
C SER A 362 18.09 -28.22 -14.31
N GLN A 363 19.32 -28.04 -14.81
CA GLN A 363 20.14 -29.13 -15.33
C GLN A 363 21.09 -29.72 -14.26
N GLY A 364 20.95 -29.30 -13.00
CA GLY A 364 21.77 -29.76 -11.89
C GLY A 364 23.19 -29.19 -11.87
N VAL A 365 23.47 -28.14 -12.65
CA VAL A 365 24.79 -27.51 -12.73
C VAL A 365 24.98 -26.51 -11.57
N ALA A 366 26.13 -26.60 -10.89
CA ALA A 366 26.50 -25.64 -9.85
C ALA A 366 26.99 -24.33 -10.47
N VAL A 367 26.24 -23.25 -10.23
CA VAL A 367 26.55 -21.89 -10.71
C VAL A 367 27.35 -21.13 -9.65
N ARG A 368 28.39 -20.39 -10.07
CA ARG A 368 29.16 -19.54 -9.14
C ARG A 368 28.42 -18.23 -8.85
N PRO A 369 28.70 -17.53 -7.73
CA PRO A 369 28.08 -16.24 -7.42
C PRO A 369 28.18 -15.25 -8.58
N TRP A 370 27.02 -14.88 -9.14
CA TRP A 370 26.90 -13.97 -10.27
C TRP A 370 26.27 -12.62 -9.87
N ARG A 371 25.43 -12.62 -8.83
CA ARG A 371 24.91 -11.41 -8.18
C ARG A 371 25.97 -10.81 -7.26
N THR A 372 26.13 -9.49 -7.33
CA THR A 372 27.05 -8.72 -6.48
C THR A 372 26.37 -7.42 -6.04
N HIS A 373 26.92 -6.73 -5.05
CA HIS A 373 26.42 -5.41 -4.64
C HIS A 373 26.41 -4.38 -5.79
N ALA A 374 27.25 -4.57 -6.81
CA ALA A 374 27.36 -3.67 -7.97
C ALA A 374 26.63 -4.18 -9.23
N PHE A 375 26.10 -5.40 -9.22
CA PHE A 375 25.50 -6.05 -10.38
C PHE A 375 24.42 -7.04 -9.94
N CYS A 376 23.16 -6.74 -10.26
CA CYS A 376 21.99 -7.56 -9.92
C CYS A 376 21.89 -7.92 -8.43
N SER A 377 22.14 -6.96 -7.54
CA SER A 377 22.02 -7.12 -6.08
C SER A 377 20.62 -7.61 -5.71
N PHE A 378 20.54 -8.59 -4.80
CA PHE A 378 19.29 -9.19 -4.35
C PHE A 378 19.05 -8.86 -2.87
N THR A 379 17.84 -8.44 -2.51
CA THR A 379 17.50 -8.12 -1.11
C THR A 379 16.43 -9.03 -0.55
N CYS A 380 16.72 -9.64 0.60
CA CYS A 380 15.77 -10.47 1.33
C CYS A 380 15.04 -9.67 2.43
N PRO A 381 13.72 -9.88 2.59
CA PRO A 381 12.96 -9.44 3.75
C PRO A 381 13.57 -9.86 5.11
N PRO A 382 13.08 -9.30 6.24
CA PRO A 382 13.55 -9.68 7.57
C PRO A 382 13.39 -11.17 7.86
N ASN A 383 14.34 -11.73 8.64
CA ASN A 383 14.41 -13.13 9.06
C ASN A 383 14.63 -14.14 7.91
N GLU A 384 15.13 -13.67 6.78
CA GLU A 384 15.61 -14.51 5.69
C GLU A 384 16.89 -13.94 5.05
N HIS A 385 17.66 -14.83 4.43
CA HIS A 385 18.89 -14.49 3.73
C HIS A 385 18.91 -15.08 2.32
N TYR A 386 19.67 -14.42 1.45
CA TYR A 386 19.81 -14.83 0.06
C TYR A 386 20.75 -16.05 -0.04
N GLN A 387 20.35 -17.03 -0.83
CA GLN A 387 21.23 -18.11 -1.29
C GLN A 387 21.07 -18.31 -2.79
N LEU A 388 22.19 -18.48 -3.49
CA LEU A 388 22.17 -18.84 -4.92
C LEU A 388 21.68 -20.28 -5.14
N CYS A 389 21.90 -21.17 -4.18
CA CYS A 389 21.58 -22.59 -4.29
C CYS A 389 21.16 -23.09 -2.91
N GLY A 390 19.91 -22.79 -2.53
CA GLY A 390 19.29 -23.26 -1.30
C GLY A 390 18.40 -24.49 -1.51
N SER A 391 17.90 -25.07 -0.42
CA SER A 391 17.00 -26.23 -0.48
C SER A 391 15.73 -25.89 -1.28
N PRO A 392 15.34 -26.67 -2.30
CA PRO A 392 14.17 -26.37 -3.11
C PRO A 392 12.85 -26.51 -2.34
N CYS A 393 12.82 -27.26 -1.23
CA CYS A 393 11.70 -27.31 -0.29
C CYS A 393 12.22 -27.01 1.12
N PRO A 394 12.34 -25.72 1.49
CA PRO A 394 12.75 -25.34 2.83
C PRO A 394 11.63 -25.62 3.86
N PRO A 395 11.96 -25.68 5.16
CA PRO A 395 10.96 -25.81 6.23
C PRO A 395 9.86 -24.75 6.15
N THR A 396 8.62 -25.19 6.35
CA THR A 396 7.44 -24.32 6.36
C THR A 396 6.70 -24.47 7.67
N CYS A 397 5.75 -23.58 7.94
CA CYS A 397 4.87 -23.72 9.10
C CYS A 397 3.96 -24.97 9.04
N GLN A 398 3.83 -25.63 7.89
CA GLN A 398 3.10 -26.90 7.75
C GLN A 398 4.01 -28.11 7.93
N ASP A 399 5.31 -27.95 7.69
CA ASP A 399 6.30 -29.01 7.74
C ASP A 399 7.62 -28.44 8.29
N GLU A 400 7.78 -28.56 9.60
CA GLU A 400 8.92 -28.04 10.36
C GLU A 400 10.24 -28.73 9.98
N SER A 401 10.17 -29.96 9.47
CA SER A 401 11.35 -30.73 9.03
C SER A 401 11.66 -30.49 7.55
N GLY A 402 10.69 -29.96 6.80
CA GLY A 402 10.69 -29.97 5.35
C GLY A 402 10.42 -31.39 4.81
N PRO A 403 9.86 -31.51 3.58
CA PRO A 403 9.54 -32.82 3.04
C PRO A 403 10.82 -33.64 2.85
N SER A 404 10.77 -34.94 3.16
CA SER A 404 11.92 -35.86 3.09
C SER A 404 12.55 -35.96 1.69
N SER A 405 11.79 -35.61 0.65
CA SER A 405 12.25 -35.51 -0.73
C SER A 405 11.46 -34.43 -1.48
N CYS A 406 12.16 -33.61 -2.26
CA CYS A 406 11.53 -32.68 -3.20
C CYS A 406 11.33 -33.35 -4.56
N PRO A 407 10.18 -33.19 -5.21
CA PRO A 407 10.01 -33.58 -6.61
C PRO A 407 11.00 -32.83 -7.52
N GLU A 408 11.65 -33.56 -8.45
CA GLU A 408 12.46 -33.05 -9.57
C GLU A 408 11.79 -31.83 -10.28
N PRO A 409 12.55 -30.87 -10.85
CA PRO A 409 13.76 -31.10 -11.66
C PRO A 409 15.07 -30.42 -11.18
N SER A 410 15.13 -29.79 -10.00
CA SER A 410 16.35 -29.10 -9.55
C SER A 410 16.79 -29.48 -8.14
N ARG A 411 18.10 -29.75 -7.96
CA ARG A 411 18.71 -30.07 -6.65
C ARG A 411 18.73 -28.88 -5.70
N CYS A 412 18.68 -27.66 -6.23
CA CYS A 412 18.59 -26.42 -5.48
C CYS A 412 17.89 -25.33 -6.28
N SER A 413 17.59 -24.22 -5.62
CA SER A 413 17.03 -23.02 -6.24
C SER A 413 17.65 -21.75 -5.67
N GLU A 414 17.75 -20.71 -6.49
CA GLU A 414 18.11 -19.36 -6.07
C GLU A 414 16.91 -18.68 -5.38
N GLY A 415 17.14 -17.99 -4.26
CA GLY A 415 16.12 -17.17 -3.60
C GLY A 415 16.45 -16.76 -2.16
N CYS A 416 15.43 -16.29 -1.44
CA CYS A 416 15.50 -16.01 -0.01
C CYS A 416 15.03 -17.20 0.81
N PHE A 417 15.79 -17.56 1.83
CA PHE A 417 15.52 -18.70 2.71
C PHE A 417 15.47 -18.22 4.15
N CYS A 418 14.52 -18.75 4.93
CA CYS A 418 14.36 -18.35 6.32
C CYS A 418 15.63 -18.64 7.14
N ASP A 419 15.93 -17.72 8.06
CA ASP A 419 17.03 -17.87 9.00
C ASP A 419 16.77 -19.01 9.99
N PRO A 420 17.81 -19.62 10.59
CA PRO A 420 17.64 -20.66 11.59
C PRO A 420 16.67 -20.26 12.71
N GLY A 421 15.67 -21.10 12.99
CA GLY A 421 14.61 -20.83 13.98
C GLY A 421 13.36 -20.15 13.43
N PHE A 422 13.34 -19.79 12.14
CA PHE A 422 12.19 -19.24 11.44
C PHE A 422 11.68 -20.20 10.35
N PHE A 423 10.37 -20.16 10.13
CA PHE A 423 9.66 -21.03 9.20
C PHE A 423 8.84 -20.21 8.22
N ARG A 424 8.70 -20.70 6.98
CA ARG A 424 7.92 -20.00 5.95
C ARG A 424 6.42 -20.04 6.30
N SER A 425 5.82 -18.86 6.40
CA SER A 425 4.38 -18.62 6.58
C SER A 425 3.89 -17.66 5.50
N GLY A 426 3.32 -18.20 4.41
CA GLY A 426 2.97 -17.39 3.25
C GLY A 426 4.23 -16.79 2.59
N ASP A 427 4.32 -15.46 2.55
CA ASP A 427 5.45 -14.71 1.99
C ASP A 427 6.52 -14.32 3.02
N SER A 428 6.32 -14.64 4.30
CA SER A 428 7.12 -14.17 5.42
C SER A 428 7.77 -15.31 6.22
N CYS A 429 8.86 -15.03 6.93
CA CYS A 429 9.53 -15.97 7.83
C CYS A 429 9.21 -15.61 9.29
N VAL A 430 8.57 -16.55 10.01
CA VAL A 430 8.05 -16.35 11.37
C VAL A 430 8.57 -17.42 12.33
N PRO A 431 8.72 -17.14 13.63
CA PRO A 431 9.03 -18.18 14.61
C PRO A 431 7.85 -19.15 14.76
N LEU A 432 8.12 -20.38 15.21
CA LEU A 432 7.11 -21.44 15.29
C LEU A 432 5.83 -21.03 16.05
N SER A 433 5.97 -20.27 17.13
CA SER A 433 4.84 -19.75 17.93
C SER A 433 3.88 -18.83 17.15
N GLN A 434 4.31 -18.34 15.98
CA GLN A 434 3.54 -17.44 15.11
C GLN A 434 3.11 -18.12 13.81
N CYS A 435 3.32 -19.43 13.67
CA CYS A 435 2.83 -20.19 12.54
C CYS A 435 1.30 -20.16 12.45
N GLY A 436 0.82 -20.19 11.21
CA GLY A 436 -0.59 -20.20 10.86
C GLY A 436 -1.23 -21.59 10.94
N CYS A 437 -2.37 -21.75 10.29
CA CYS A 437 -3.22 -22.93 10.35
C CYS A 437 -3.49 -23.47 8.94
N THR A 438 -3.88 -24.74 8.85
CA THR A 438 -4.25 -25.36 7.57
C THR A 438 -5.66 -25.91 7.66
N LEU A 439 -6.51 -25.59 6.68
CA LEU A 439 -7.87 -26.12 6.57
C LEU A 439 -8.19 -26.44 5.11
N GLY A 440 -8.58 -27.68 4.83
CA GLY A 440 -8.94 -28.11 3.47
C GLY A 440 -7.83 -27.91 2.44
N GLY A 441 -6.57 -28.13 2.84
CA GLY A 441 -5.40 -27.93 1.99
C GLY A 441 -4.97 -26.47 1.77
N ARG A 442 -5.65 -25.50 2.39
CA ARG A 442 -5.33 -24.07 2.32
C ARG A 442 -4.57 -23.61 3.56
N TYR A 443 -3.51 -22.84 3.37
CA TYR A 443 -2.77 -22.21 4.47
C TYR A 443 -3.36 -20.85 4.83
N TYR A 444 -3.50 -20.59 6.13
CA TYR A 444 -4.04 -19.35 6.69
C TYR A 444 -3.06 -18.78 7.73
N PRO A 445 -2.53 -17.56 7.55
CA PRO A 445 -1.66 -16.93 8.54
C PRO A 445 -2.34 -16.74 9.90
N ARG A 446 -1.56 -16.69 10.98
CA ARG A 446 -2.10 -16.51 12.33
C ARG A 446 -2.92 -15.21 12.46
N GLY A 447 -4.09 -15.30 13.10
CA GLY A 447 -4.98 -14.18 13.38
C GLY A 447 -5.96 -13.82 12.25
N VAL A 448 -5.86 -14.47 11.09
CA VAL A 448 -6.79 -14.20 9.98
C VAL A 448 -8.17 -14.80 10.27
N GLN A 449 -9.21 -14.06 9.90
CA GLN A 449 -10.59 -14.51 9.92
C GLN A 449 -11.06 -14.74 8.49
N PHE A 450 -11.76 -15.84 8.23
CA PHE A 450 -12.14 -16.22 6.88
C PHE A 450 -13.43 -17.05 6.83
N TYR A 451 -14.04 -17.09 5.65
CA TYR A 451 -15.09 -18.04 5.30
C TYR A 451 -14.46 -19.22 4.54
N PRO A 452 -14.64 -20.47 4.99
CA PRO A 452 -14.00 -21.62 4.34
C PRO A 452 -14.65 -21.98 3.00
N SER A 453 -15.95 -21.70 2.84
CA SER A 453 -16.70 -22.02 1.63
C SER A 453 -17.95 -21.14 1.45
N THR A 454 -18.53 -21.15 0.25
CA THR A 454 -19.89 -20.67 0.01
C THR A 454 -20.88 -21.62 0.71
N PRO A 455 -22.05 -21.12 1.21
CA PRO A 455 -22.58 -19.76 1.14
C PRO A 455 -22.26 -18.89 2.39
N CYS A 456 -21.04 -18.97 2.93
CA CYS A 456 -20.59 -18.14 4.06
C CYS A 456 -21.39 -18.40 5.36
N THR A 457 -21.81 -19.65 5.60
CA THR A 457 -22.56 -20.12 6.79
C THR A 457 -21.67 -20.53 7.96
N GLN A 458 -20.35 -20.39 7.81
CA GLN A 458 -19.37 -20.71 8.85
C GLN A 458 -18.25 -19.69 8.76
N ARG A 459 -17.84 -19.11 9.89
CA ARG A 459 -16.71 -18.18 9.96
C ARG A 459 -15.63 -18.77 10.87
N CYS A 460 -14.40 -18.78 10.38
CA CYS A 460 -13.26 -19.38 11.07
C CYS A 460 -12.18 -18.34 11.39
N VAL A 461 -11.42 -18.58 12.45
CA VAL A 461 -10.26 -17.80 12.86
C VAL A 461 -9.07 -18.74 13.04
N CYS A 462 -7.91 -18.37 12.47
CA CYS A 462 -6.68 -19.09 12.73
C CYS A 462 -6.05 -18.60 14.05
N SER A 463 -6.05 -19.47 15.07
CA SER A 463 -5.52 -19.23 16.41
C SER A 463 -4.07 -19.71 16.54
N GLY A 464 -3.45 -19.45 17.70
CA GLY A 464 -2.07 -19.90 17.97
C GLY A 464 -1.95 -21.44 18.01
N GLY A 465 -0.82 -21.98 17.55
CA GLY A 465 -0.54 -23.42 17.56
C GLY A 465 -1.21 -24.21 16.43
N GLY A 466 -1.59 -23.55 15.32
CA GLY A 466 -2.21 -24.19 14.16
C GLY A 466 -3.68 -24.55 14.32
N HIS A 467 -4.32 -24.13 15.43
CA HIS A 467 -5.72 -24.42 15.70
C HIS A 467 -6.67 -23.48 14.93
N VAL A 468 -7.71 -24.05 14.32
CA VAL A 468 -8.75 -23.28 13.63
C VAL A 468 -10.04 -23.30 14.45
N ASP A 469 -10.47 -22.12 14.88
CA ASP A 469 -11.71 -21.94 15.62
C ASP A 469 -12.83 -21.49 14.65
N CYS A 470 -13.82 -22.34 14.42
CA CYS A 470 -14.94 -22.03 13.53
C CYS A 470 -16.27 -21.92 14.28
N ALA A 471 -17.07 -20.89 13.95
CA ALA A 471 -18.41 -20.69 14.46
C ALA A 471 -19.44 -20.62 13.31
N PRO A 472 -20.65 -21.17 13.48
CA PRO A 472 -21.71 -21.04 12.49
C PRO A 472 -22.18 -19.58 12.37
N THR A 473 -22.60 -19.19 11.17
CA THR A 473 -23.21 -17.89 10.86
C THR A 473 -24.54 -18.11 10.15
N PRO A 474 -25.49 -17.15 10.22
CA PRO A 474 -26.77 -17.25 9.52
C PRO A 474 -26.66 -17.06 7.99
N GLY A 475 -25.45 -17.06 7.42
CA GLY A 475 -25.18 -16.64 6.04
C GLY A 475 -25.08 -15.12 5.91
N CYS A 476 -25.04 -14.63 4.66
CA CYS A 476 -24.91 -13.21 4.39
C CYS A 476 -26.22 -12.44 4.62
N PRO A 477 -26.14 -11.16 5.04
CA PRO A 477 -27.30 -10.27 5.11
C PRO A 477 -28.06 -10.13 3.77
N PRO A 478 -29.35 -9.73 3.77
CA PRO A 478 -30.17 -9.68 2.55
C PRO A 478 -29.62 -8.79 1.42
N ASP A 479 -28.94 -7.70 1.78
CA ASP A 479 -28.28 -6.74 0.89
C ASP A 479 -26.91 -7.22 0.39
N GLN A 480 -26.44 -8.36 0.89
CA GLN A 480 -25.17 -8.96 0.56
C GLN A 480 -25.34 -10.35 -0.06
N GLU A 481 -24.28 -10.80 -0.72
CA GLU A 481 -24.16 -12.11 -1.32
C GLU A 481 -22.79 -12.68 -0.95
N CYS A 482 -22.77 -13.98 -0.64
CA CYS A 482 -21.52 -14.70 -0.44
C CYS A 482 -20.87 -14.92 -1.80
N ARG A 483 -19.85 -14.12 -2.12
CA ARG A 483 -19.11 -14.24 -3.37
C ARG A 483 -17.64 -13.99 -3.15
N VAL A 484 -16.85 -14.28 -4.17
CA VAL A 484 -15.46 -13.85 -4.20
C VAL A 484 -15.43 -12.44 -4.78
N GLN A 485 -14.86 -11.50 -4.05
CA GLN A 485 -14.62 -10.15 -4.53
C GLN A 485 -13.19 -9.76 -4.16
N ASP A 486 -12.42 -9.30 -5.15
CA ASP A 486 -11.02 -8.90 -4.98
C ASP A 486 -10.13 -9.98 -4.32
N GLY A 487 -10.32 -11.25 -4.72
CA GLY A 487 -9.56 -12.37 -4.16
C GLY A 487 -10.06 -12.88 -2.81
N VAL A 488 -11.07 -12.24 -2.19
CA VAL A 488 -11.54 -12.61 -0.86
C VAL A 488 -12.97 -13.15 -0.92
N LEU A 489 -13.15 -14.38 -0.42
CA LEU A 489 -14.47 -14.95 -0.20
C LEU A 489 -15.10 -14.33 1.06
N GLY A 490 -16.29 -13.74 0.89
CA GLY A 490 -17.02 -13.15 2.00
C GLY A 490 -18.40 -12.65 1.59
N CYS A 491 -19.10 -12.05 2.55
CA CYS A 491 -20.37 -11.38 2.30
C CYS A 491 -20.07 -9.99 1.73
N HIS A 492 -20.46 -9.80 0.47
CA HIS A 492 -20.24 -8.55 -0.26
C HIS A 492 -21.56 -7.97 -0.74
N PRO A 493 -21.73 -6.65 -0.81
CA PRO A 493 -22.97 -6.02 -1.28
C PRO A 493 -23.39 -6.51 -2.68
N ARG A 494 -24.68 -6.80 -2.86
CA ARG A 494 -25.26 -7.26 -4.15
C ARG A 494 -25.06 -6.23 -5.27
N SER A 495 -25.10 -4.95 -4.92
CA SER A 495 -24.77 -3.81 -5.78
C SER A 495 -23.33 -3.35 -5.50
N ALA A 496 -22.55 -3.07 -6.55
CA ALA A 496 -21.22 -2.47 -6.43
C ALA A 496 -21.25 -1.33 -5.41
N CYS A 497 -20.28 -1.31 -4.49
CA CYS A 497 -20.22 -0.34 -3.41
C CYS A 497 -20.46 1.07 -3.95
N GLY A 498 -21.58 1.68 -3.55
CA GLY A 498 -21.86 3.07 -3.84
C GLY A 498 -20.75 3.92 -3.25
N HIS A 499 -19.95 4.58 -4.09
CA HIS A 499 -18.79 5.37 -3.67
C HIS A 499 -19.03 6.83 -4.06
N CYS A 500 -18.59 7.73 -3.19
CA CYS A 500 -18.67 9.16 -3.43
C CYS A 500 -17.37 9.61 -4.08
N GLN A 501 -17.46 10.25 -5.24
CA GLN A 501 -16.32 10.73 -6.01
C GLN A 501 -16.28 12.25 -6.01
N LEU A 502 -15.07 12.79 -5.91
CA LEU A 502 -14.77 14.17 -6.22
C LEU A 502 -13.91 14.16 -7.47
N LEU A 503 -14.38 14.85 -8.50
CA LEU A 503 -13.73 14.99 -9.79
C LEU A 503 -13.33 16.47 -9.96
N ALA A 504 -12.27 16.74 -10.72
CA ALA A 504 -11.83 18.13 -10.91
C ALA A 504 -12.91 19.00 -11.58
N GLY A 505 -12.75 20.33 -11.46
CA GLY A 505 -13.75 21.28 -11.97
C GLY A 505 -15.03 21.25 -11.14
N GLY A 506 -14.90 21.00 -9.83
CA GLY A 506 -16.00 21.06 -8.87
C GLY A 506 -17.14 20.08 -9.14
N THR A 507 -16.88 18.90 -9.69
CA THR A 507 -17.90 17.86 -9.97
C THR A 507 -17.85 16.76 -8.93
N TYR A 508 -19.01 16.24 -8.52
CA TYR A 508 -19.11 15.28 -7.43
C TYR A 508 -20.18 14.22 -7.69
N SER A 509 -20.01 13.03 -7.10
CA SER A 509 -21.03 11.98 -7.05
C SER A 509 -21.45 11.63 -5.62
N THR A 510 -22.71 11.26 -5.43
CA THR A 510 -23.19 10.63 -4.18
C THR A 510 -22.85 9.14 -4.16
N PHE A 511 -23.02 8.49 -3.00
CA PHE A 511 -22.99 7.03 -2.88
C PHE A 511 -24.06 6.34 -3.75
N GLY A 512 -25.16 7.02 -4.06
CA GLY A 512 -26.20 6.53 -4.98
C GLY A 512 -25.88 6.74 -6.47
N GLY A 513 -24.71 7.29 -6.81
CA GLY A 513 -24.27 7.53 -8.18
C GLY A 513 -24.88 8.78 -8.85
N GLN A 514 -25.60 9.63 -8.10
CA GLN A 514 -26.10 10.90 -8.62
C GLN A 514 -24.96 11.91 -8.72
N LEU A 515 -24.92 12.68 -9.81
CA LEU A 515 -23.87 13.66 -10.09
C LEU A 515 -24.38 15.09 -9.90
N GLY A 516 -23.51 15.96 -9.41
CA GLY A 516 -23.73 17.41 -9.32
C GLY A 516 -22.41 18.17 -9.42
N GLY A 517 -22.46 19.49 -9.42
CA GLY A 517 -21.24 20.29 -9.43
C GLY A 517 -21.43 21.74 -9.01
N PHE A 518 -20.36 22.34 -8.50
CA PHE A 518 -20.31 23.73 -8.09
C PHE A 518 -18.91 24.33 -8.34
N GLU A 519 -18.86 25.32 -9.24
CA GLU A 519 -17.64 26.07 -9.60
C GLU A 519 -17.59 27.38 -8.80
N GLY A 520 -16.90 27.32 -7.66
CA GLY A 520 -16.72 28.46 -6.77
C GLY A 520 -15.71 28.14 -5.67
N SER A 521 -15.40 29.15 -4.86
CA SER A 521 -14.45 29.01 -3.76
C SER A 521 -15.20 28.77 -2.46
N CYS A 522 -15.00 27.61 -1.84
CA CYS A 522 -15.72 27.19 -0.65
C CYS A 522 -15.13 25.95 0.03
N THR A 523 -15.63 25.66 1.23
CA THR A 523 -15.45 24.39 1.92
C THR A 523 -16.74 23.59 1.87
N LEU A 524 -16.71 22.42 1.22
CA LEU A 524 -17.84 21.52 1.06
C LEU A 524 -17.83 20.44 2.13
N LEU A 525 -18.98 20.22 2.76
CA LEU A 525 -19.19 19.08 3.66
C LEU A 525 -19.51 17.84 2.81
N LEU A 526 -18.57 16.92 2.70
CA LEU A 526 -18.75 15.70 1.91
C LEU A 526 -19.52 14.66 2.70
N LEU A 527 -19.08 14.41 3.93
CA LEU A 527 -19.63 13.39 4.79
C LEU A 527 -19.55 13.86 6.25
N GLU A 528 -20.66 13.75 6.95
CA GLU A 528 -20.73 13.90 8.40
C GLU A 528 -21.50 12.72 8.98
N VAL A 529 -20.97 12.16 10.05
CA VAL A 529 -21.57 11.05 10.79
C VAL A 529 -21.63 11.43 12.25
N ASP A 530 -22.85 11.45 12.80
CA ASP A 530 -23.10 11.67 14.22
C ASP A 530 -22.73 10.41 15.04
N ALA A 531 -22.34 10.60 16.29
CA ALA A 531 -22.07 9.49 17.22
C ALA A 531 -23.34 8.68 17.47
N VAL A 532 -23.24 7.35 17.38
CA VAL A 532 -24.34 6.42 17.70
C VAL A 532 -23.98 5.71 19.01
N ASP A 533 -24.38 6.32 20.14
CA ASP A 533 -24.23 5.84 21.53
C ASP A 533 -22.83 6.06 22.18
N PRO A 534 -22.72 6.64 23.41
CA PRO A 534 -21.44 6.95 24.06
C PRO A 534 -20.60 5.77 24.56
N GLU A 535 -21.17 4.56 24.69
CA GLU A 535 -20.47 3.42 25.30
C GLU A 535 -20.01 2.32 24.33
N GLU A 536 -20.58 2.21 23.12
CA GLU A 536 -20.15 1.23 22.10
C GLU A 536 -20.15 1.78 20.65
N GLY A 537 -20.40 3.07 20.48
CA GLY A 537 -20.56 3.74 19.19
C GLY A 537 -19.25 4.20 18.52
N PRO A 538 -19.21 4.28 17.18
CA PRO A 538 -18.15 4.99 16.47
C PRO A 538 -18.22 6.50 16.74
N GLU A 539 -17.07 7.10 17.02
CA GLU A 539 -16.89 8.53 17.26
C GLU A 539 -17.33 9.41 16.07
N PRO A 540 -17.70 10.68 16.31
CA PRO A 540 -18.16 11.56 15.23
C PRO A 540 -17.06 11.75 14.19
N LEU A 541 -17.47 11.66 12.91
CA LEU A 541 -16.58 11.78 11.76
C LEU A 541 -17.06 12.89 10.84
N ARG A 542 -16.12 13.73 10.41
CA ARG A 542 -16.39 14.78 9.43
C ARG A 542 -15.34 14.77 8.33
N VAL A 543 -15.79 14.74 7.08
CA VAL A 543 -14.93 14.89 5.90
C VAL A 543 -15.37 16.13 5.12
N ALA A 544 -14.42 17.04 4.91
CA ALA A 544 -14.66 18.29 4.20
C ALA A 544 -13.58 18.56 3.14
N LEU A 545 -14.02 19.13 2.02
CA LEU A 545 -13.18 19.51 0.87
C LEU A 545 -13.09 21.02 0.78
N GLU A 546 -11.89 21.57 0.81
CA GLU A 546 -11.64 22.96 0.47
C GLU A 546 -11.30 23.06 -1.02
N GLN A 547 -12.01 23.94 -1.73
CA GLN A 547 -11.77 24.22 -3.14
C GLN A 547 -11.71 25.71 -3.44
N HIS A 548 -10.98 26.06 -4.50
CA HIS A 548 -10.91 27.41 -5.04
C HIS A 548 -11.20 27.34 -6.54
N GLU A 549 -12.25 28.01 -7.01
CA GLU A 549 -12.70 27.97 -8.41
C GLU A 549 -12.86 26.52 -8.95
N GLY A 550 -13.39 25.60 -8.12
CA GLY A 550 -13.59 24.19 -8.50
C GLY A 550 -12.31 23.32 -8.48
N GLU A 551 -11.15 23.88 -8.15
CA GLU A 551 -9.93 23.11 -7.92
C GLU A 551 -9.77 22.73 -6.44
N VAL A 552 -9.50 21.45 -6.17
CA VAL A 552 -9.21 20.95 -4.83
C VAL A 552 -7.96 21.63 -4.27
N ARG A 553 -8.04 22.12 -3.03
CA ARG A 553 -6.90 22.67 -2.29
C ARG A 553 -6.48 21.77 -1.14
N ARG A 554 -7.47 21.24 -0.43
CA ARG A 554 -7.26 20.45 0.78
C ARG A 554 -8.43 19.52 1.04
N VAL A 555 -8.12 18.29 1.40
CA VAL A 555 -9.10 17.35 1.97
C VAL A 555 -8.84 17.26 3.47
N THR A 556 -9.86 17.52 4.29
CA THR A 556 -9.77 17.45 5.75
C THR A 556 -10.67 16.35 6.29
N VAL A 557 -10.12 15.56 7.21
CA VAL A 557 -10.81 14.50 7.93
C VAL A 557 -10.65 14.76 9.42
N THR A 558 -11.76 15.00 10.11
CA THR A 558 -11.80 15.15 11.55
C THR A 558 -12.44 13.91 12.16
N ALA A 559 -11.68 13.22 12.99
CA ALA A 559 -12.11 12.00 13.69
C ALA A 559 -11.39 11.94 15.05
N GLN A 560 -12.08 11.47 16.09
CA GLN A 560 -11.49 11.31 17.44
C GLN A 560 -10.84 12.58 18.01
N GLY A 561 -11.44 13.74 17.72
CA GLY A 561 -10.93 15.04 18.15
C GLY A 561 -9.64 15.51 17.45
N VAL A 562 -9.18 14.78 16.43
CA VAL A 562 -8.00 15.11 15.63
C VAL A 562 -8.42 15.47 14.21
N THR A 563 -7.83 16.52 13.65
CA THR A 563 -8.04 16.91 12.25
C THR A 563 -6.81 16.61 11.42
N VAL A 564 -6.95 15.67 10.48
CA VAL A 564 -5.95 15.36 9.46
C VAL A 564 -6.28 16.13 8.18
N ALA A 565 -5.30 16.83 7.62
CA ALA A 565 -5.43 17.54 6.36
C ALA A 565 -4.41 17.04 5.33
N MET A 566 -4.92 16.77 4.13
CA MET A 566 -4.15 16.37 2.95
C MET A 566 -4.18 17.51 1.93
N ASP A 567 -3.09 18.27 1.86
CA ASP A 567 -2.95 19.41 0.96
C ASP A 567 -2.62 18.99 -0.48
N ARG A 568 -3.09 19.74 -1.48
CA ARG A 568 -2.74 19.55 -2.89
C ARG A 568 -1.24 19.73 -3.12
N GLY A 569 -0.66 18.91 -3.98
CA GLY A 569 0.74 18.93 -4.39
C GLY A 569 1.72 18.33 -3.38
N GLN A 570 1.30 18.15 -2.12
CA GLN A 570 2.13 17.50 -1.10
C GLN A 570 2.00 15.98 -1.21
N ARG A 571 3.13 15.29 -1.32
CA ARG A 571 3.22 13.82 -1.35
C ARG A 571 3.99 13.36 -0.11
N TRP A 572 3.66 12.16 0.40
CA TRP A 572 4.34 11.56 1.55
C TRP A 572 4.23 12.33 2.87
N GLU A 573 3.41 13.37 2.92
CA GLU A 573 3.17 14.15 4.11
C GLU A 573 1.69 14.55 4.25
N VAL A 574 1.31 14.80 5.49
CA VAL A 574 0.00 15.33 5.90
C VAL A 574 0.19 16.32 7.05
N THR A 575 -0.83 17.14 7.31
CA THR A 575 -0.87 17.92 8.55
C THR A 575 -1.89 17.35 9.52
N VAL A 576 -1.56 17.35 10.81
CA VAL A 576 -2.42 16.89 11.91
C VAL A 576 -2.53 18.02 12.91
N ASP A 577 -3.74 18.55 13.08
CA ASP A 577 -4.01 19.78 13.86
C ASP A 577 -3.06 20.94 13.46
N GLY A 578 -2.73 21.00 12.17
CA GLY A 578 -1.81 21.99 11.58
C GLY A 578 -0.31 21.65 11.70
N GLU A 579 0.09 20.63 12.45
CA GLU A 579 1.48 20.17 12.54
C GLU A 579 1.82 19.23 11.37
N ARG A 580 3.03 19.28 10.82
CA ARG A 580 3.46 18.48 9.66
C ARG A 580 3.97 17.10 10.06
N HIS A 581 3.49 16.06 9.39
CA HIS A 581 3.88 14.67 9.63
C HIS A 581 4.25 13.97 8.32
N VAL A 582 5.33 13.20 8.37
CA VAL A 582 5.76 12.30 7.29
C VAL A 582 4.98 10.99 7.39
N LEU A 583 4.58 10.42 6.26
CA LEU A 583 3.85 9.16 6.16
C LEU A 583 4.79 7.94 6.14
N PRO A 584 4.33 6.76 6.60
CA PRO A 584 3.03 6.47 7.21
C PRO A 584 2.87 7.03 8.63
N LEU A 585 1.63 7.33 9.02
CA LEU A 585 1.27 7.87 10.33
C LEU A 585 0.09 7.11 10.93
N TRP A 586 0.21 6.70 12.21
CA TRP A 586 -0.86 6.03 12.95
C TRP A 586 -1.09 6.72 14.29
N LEU A 587 -2.33 7.13 14.54
CA LEU A 587 -2.76 7.89 15.71
C LEU A 587 -3.78 7.07 16.54
N GLY A 588 -4.02 7.49 17.79
CA GLY A 588 -5.07 6.92 18.64
C GLY A 588 -4.92 5.41 18.92
N GLY A 589 -3.68 4.89 18.98
CA GLY A 589 -3.44 3.45 19.12
C GLY A 589 -3.74 2.63 17.86
N GLY A 590 -3.73 3.26 16.67
CA GLY A 590 -3.98 2.61 15.38
C GLY A 590 -5.41 2.73 14.87
N SER A 591 -6.25 3.53 15.54
CA SER A 591 -7.65 3.77 15.16
C SER A 591 -7.79 4.70 13.95
N LEU A 592 -6.80 5.57 13.71
CA LEU A 592 -6.72 6.49 12.58
C LEU A 592 -5.34 6.35 11.93
N GLY A 593 -5.32 6.01 10.65
CA GLY A 593 -4.10 5.79 9.89
C GLY A 593 -4.07 6.58 8.60
N VAL A 594 -2.90 7.07 8.22
CA VAL A 594 -2.67 7.68 6.91
C VAL A 594 -1.40 7.09 6.32
N THR A 595 -1.48 6.66 5.06
CA THR A 595 -0.33 6.10 4.34
C THR A 595 -0.34 6.52 2.87
N GLN A 596 0.80 6.35 2.20
CA GLN A 596 0.94 6.57 0.77
C GLN A 596 0.79 5.24 0.03
N VAL A 597 -0.07 5.19 -0.99
CA VAL A 597 -0.29 4.04 -1.87
C VAL A 597 -0.16 4.47 -3.34
N GLY A 598 0.93 4.09 -4.00
CA GLY A 598 1.33 4.64 -5.29
C GLY A 598 1.42 6.18 -5.24
N SER A 599 0.79 6.85 -6.20
CA SER A 599 0.64 8.32 -6.22
C SER A 599 -0.39 8.87 -5.22
N HIS A 600 -1.18 8.01 -4.56
CA HIS A 600 -2.31 8.42 -3.72
C HIS A 600 -1.98 8.40 -2.23
N ARG A 601 -2.73 9.20 -1.46
CA ARG A 601 -2.79 9.10 0.00
C ARG A 601 -4.07 8.38 0.40
N LEU A 602 -3.93 7.35 1.23
CA LEU A 602 -5.02 6.56 1.77
C LEU A 602 -5.14 6.85 3.27
N LEU A 603 -6.31 7.35 3.67
CA LEU A 603 -6.68 7.55 5.06
C LEU A 603 -7.70 6.47 5.47
N LEU A 604 -7.41 5.84 6.60
CA LEU A 604 -8.14 4.73 7.18
C LEU A 604 -8.67 5.12 8.56
N VAL A 605 -9.97 5.03 8.74
CA VAL A 605 -10.63 5.17 10.05
C VAL A 605 -11.16 3.80 10.45
N ARG A 606 -10.80 3.30 11.64
CA ARG A 606 -11.27 2.00 12.14
C ARG A 606 -12.80 2.00 12.21
N GLY A 607 -13.44 1.08 11.48
CA GLY A 607 -14.91 0.98 11.42
C GLY A 607 -15.60 2.13 10.68
N GLY A 608 -14.85 3.02 10.02
CA GLY A 608 -15.36 4.13 9.25
C GLY A 608 -15.07 4.02 7.75
N PRO A 609 -15.35 5.07 6.97
CA PRO A 609 -15.05 5.12 5.55
C PRO A 609 -13.54 5.20 5.29
N LYS A 610 -13.14 4.70 4.12
CA LYS A 610 -11.79 4.87 3.57
C LYS A 610 -11.80 6.08 2.65
N ILE A 611 -10.77 6.91 2.73
CA ILE A 611 -10.61 8.09 1.87
C ILE A 611 -9.31 7.96 1.08
N LEU A 612 -9.43 7.96 -0.24
CA LEU A 612 -8.30 7.97 -1.18
C LEU A 612 -8.21 9.35 -1.83
N TYR A 613 -7.01 9.94 -1.90
CA TYR A 613 -6.79 11.25 -2.54
C TYR A 613 -5.51 11.23 -3.37
N ASP A 614 -5.59 11.63 -4.65
CA ASP A 614 -4.47 11.68 -5.60
C ASP A 614 -3.45 12.81 -5.31
N GLY A 615 -3.83 13.77 -4.46
CA GLY A 615 -3.03 14.96 -4.20
C GLY A 615 -3.10 16.04 -5.26
N ALA A 616 -4.03 15.94 -6.20
CA ALA A 616 -4.27 16.95 -7.23
C ALA A 616 -5.76 17.28 -7.32
N SER A 617 -6.58 16.36 -7.80
CA SER A 617 -7.90 16.68 -8.33
C SER A 617 -8.99 15.69 -7.97
N TYR A 618 -8.62 14.54 -7.40
CA TYR A 618 -9.50 13.39 -7.27
C TYR A 618 -9.44 12.78 -5.89
N ALA A 619 -10.61 12.63 -5.28
CA ALA A 619 -10.76 11.88 -4.04
C ALA A 619 -11.96 10.95 -4.10
N VAL A 620 -11.83 9.78 -3.48
CA VAL A 620 -12.89 8.78 -3.36
C VAL A 620 -13.11 8.40 -1.91
N LEU A 621 -14.38 8.36 -1.54
CA LEU A 621 -14.85 7.98 -0.22
C LEU A 621 -15.73 6.74 -0.34
N THR A 622 -15.47 5.74 0.48
CA THR A 622 -16.39 4.60 0.67
C THR A 622 -17.54 5.00 1.59
N PRO A 623 -18.71 4.34 1.50
CA PRO A 623 -19.81 4.63 2.41
C PRO A 623 -19.47 4.16 3.84
N PRO A 624 -19.98 4.84 4.88
CA PRO A 624 -19.89 4.34 6.25
C PRO A 624 -20.76 3.08 6.45
N PRO A 625 -20.58 2.33 7.56
CA PRO A 625 -21.41 1.16 7.85
C PRO A 625 -22.93 1.48 7.89
N PRO A 626 -23.83 0.54 7.52
CA PRO A 626 -25.27 0.78 7.37
C PRO A 626 -25.99 1.26 8.65
N GLN A 627 -25.38 1.06 9.82
CA GLN A 627 -25.92 1.45 11.12
C GLN A 627 -25.84 2.97 11.38
N GLN A 628 -25.05 3.70 10.59
CA GLN A 628 -24.83 5.13 10.71
C GLN A 628 -25.73 5.90 9.73
N ARG A 629 -26.19 7.10 10.11
CA ARG A 629 -26.95 8.00 9.22
C ARG A 629 -26.04 9.10 8.66
N PRO A 630 -25.44 8.92 7.47
CA PRO A 630 -24.56 9.93 6.91
C PRO A 630 -25.34 11.15 6.43
N ARG A 631 -24.74 12.32 6.56
CA ARG A 631 -25.21 13.59 5.99
C ARG A 631 -24.11 14.23 5.14
N GLY A 632 -24.47 15.22 4.35
CA GLY A 632 -23.54 15.92 3.46
C GLY A 632 -23.63 15.42 2.02
N LEU A 633 -22.78 15.98 1.16
CA LEU A 633 -22.91 15.90 -0.29
C LEU A 633 -22.83 14.47 -0.84
N CYS A 634 -22.11 13.57 -0.15
CA CYS A 634 -22.02 12.17 -0.54
C CYS A 634 -23.31 11.36 -0.26
N ALA A 635 -24.14 11.81 0.67
CA ALA A 635 -25.29 11.06 1.18
C ALA A 635 -26.65 11.61 0.72
N ASP A 636 -26.75 12.92 0.50
CA ASP A 636 -28.00 13.59 0.16
C ASP A 636 -27.98 14.13 -1.29
N PRO A 637 -28.72 13.52 -2.22
CA PRO A 637 -28.76 13.99 -3.61
C PRO A 637 -29.48 15.33 -3.77
N SER A 638 -30.27 15.78 -2.79
CA SER A 638 -31.04 17.04 -2.89
C SER A 638 -30.18 18.31 -2.81
N ILE A 639 -28.98 18.20 -2.25
CA ILE A 639 -28.03 19.30 -2.10
C ILE A 639 -27.00 19.38 -3.23
N LEU A 640 -27.02 18.43 -4.18
CA LEU A 640 -26.15 18.45 -5.36
C LEU A 640 -26.40 19.71 -6.21
N GLY A 641 -25.34 20.50 -6.43
CA GLY A 641 -25.41 21.74 -7.20
C GLY A 641 -25.85 22.98 -6.42
N THR A 642 -26.18 22.85 -5.13
CA THR A 642 -26.47 24.00 -4.26
C THR A 642 -25.21 24.46 -3.52
N PRO A 643 -24.73 25.71 -3.71
CA PRO A 643 -23.60 26.22 -2.95
C PRO A 643 -23.95 26.43 -1.46
N PRO A 644 -23.05 26.07 -0.53
CA PRO A 644 -23.11 26.57 0.85
C PRO A 644 -23.23 28.10 0.94
N PRO A 645 -23.81 28.65 2.03
CA PRO A 645 -24.10 30.09 2.16
C PRO A 645 -22.87 31.03 2.13
N ASN A 646 -21.66 30.51 2.28
CA ASN A 646 -20.40 31.27 2.23
C ASN A 646 -19.61 31.09 0.92
N CYS A 647 -20.23 30.60 -0.15
CA CYS A 647 -19.56 30.39 -1.42
C CYS A 647 -19.48 31.67 -2.25
N SER A 648 -18.30 31.94 -2.81
CA SER A 648 -18.14 32.94 -3.87
C SER A 648 -18.26 32.27 -5.25
N SER A 649 -19.11 32.82 -6.12
CA SER A 649 -19.34 32.31 -7.48
C SER A 649 -18.18 32.65 -8.42
N ALA A 650 -17.77 31.70 -9.27
CA ALA A 650 -16.86 31.98 -10.37
C ALA A 650 -17.54 32.87 -11.44
N GLY A 651 -16.80 33.83 -12.01
CA GLY A 651 -17.30 34.70 -13.07
C GLY A 651 -17.33 34.01 -14.43
N ALA A 652 -18.44 34.20 -15.16
CA ALA A 652 -18.75 33.90 -16.58
C ALA A 652 -18.23 32.59 -17.21
N ALA A 653 -19.16 31.85 -17.84
CA ALA A 653 -18.93 30.63 -18.60
C ALA A 653 -17.78 30.76 -19.63
N LEU A 654 -16.90 29.75 -19.65
CA LEU A 654 -15.82 29.62 -20.63
C LEU A 654 -16.38 29.63 -22.08
N PRO A 655 -15.69 30.27 -23.05
CA PRO A 655 -16.10 30.26 -24.46
C PRO A 655 -16.04 28.84 -25.07
N PRO A 656 -16.78 28.58 -26.17
CA PRO A 656 -16.81 27.28 -26.82
C PRO A 656 -15.42 26.87 -27.31
N CYS A 657 -15.03 25.65 -26.97
CA CYS A 657 -13.66 25.17 -27.01
C CYS A 657 -13.39 24.31 -28.26
N PRO A 658 -12.41 24.65 -29.12
CA PRO A 658 -12.12 23.89 -30.34
C PRO A 658 -11.41 22.53 -30.08
N SER A 659 -10.90 22.31 -28.87
CA SER A 659 -10.01 21.18 -28.50
C SER A 659 -10.70 20.00 -27.80
N ALA A 660 -12.04 19.94 -27.80
CA ALA A 660 -12.85 18.83 -27.26
C ALA A 660 -12.48 17.44 -27.84
N ARG A 661 -11.85 17.39 -29.02
CA ARG A 661 -11.31 16.16 -29.62
C ARG A 661 -10.32 15.41 -28.72
N ARG A 662 -9.61 16.11 -27.84
CA ARG A 662 -8.68 15.45 -26.89
C ARG A 662 -9.42 14.65 -25.83
N CYS A 663 -10.65 14.99 -25.47
CA CYS A 663 -11.45 14.27 -24.46
C CYS A 663 -12.34 13.16 -25.05
N ALA A 664 -12.58 13.19 -26.37
CA ALA A 664 -13.48 12.27 -27.06
C ALA A 664 -13.13 10.78 -26.86
N VAL A 665 -11.85 10.50 -26.63
CA VAL A 665 -11.31 9.16 -26.35
C VAL A 665 -11.91 8.51 -25.08
N LEU A 666 -12.45 9.30 -24.13
CA LEU A 666 -13.25 8.81 -22.99
C LEU A 666 -14.56 8.13 -23.45
N ALA A 667 -15.15 8.61 -24.54
CA ALA A 667 -16.45 8.15 -25.08
C ALA A 667 -16.31 7.13 -26.20
N GLU A 668 -15.10 6.83 -26.64
CA GLU A 668 -14.88 6.09 -27.88
C GLU A 668 -15.26 4.61 -27.69
N PRO A 669 -16.22 4.07 -28.46
CA PRO A 669 -16.76 2.71 -28.24
C PRO A 669 -15.72 1.59 -28.40
N ALA A 670 -14.60 1.88 -29.05
CA ALA A 670 -13.46 0.98 -29.25
C ALA A 670 -12.14 1.63 -28.75
N GLY A 671 -12.22 2.69 -27.95
CA GLY A 671 -11.06 3.37 -27.38
C GLY A 671 -10.58 2.70 -26.07
N PRO A 672 -9.46 3.15 -25.50
CA PRO A 672 -8.80 2.50 -24.35
C PRO A 672 -9.57 2.62 -23.02
N PHE A 673 -10.80 3.13 -23.08
CA PHE A 673 -11.74 3.28 -21.96
C PHE A 673 -13.06 2.50 -22.19
N ALA A 674 -13.24 1.85 -23.34
CA ALA A 674 -14.49 1.18 -23.73
C ALA A 674 -14.92 0.08 -22.76
N GLY A 675 -13.95 -0.66 -22.17
CA GLY A 675 -14.22 -1.68 -21.15
C GLY A 675 -14.93 -1.14 -19.91
N CYS A 676 -14.73 0.14 -19.60
CA CYS A 676 -15.34 0.80 -18.45
C CYS A 676 -16.75 1.34 -18.73
N HIS A 677 -17.18 1.46 -19.99
CA HIS A 677 -18.42 2.18 -20.35
C HIS A 677 -19.69 1.55 -19.78
N ARG A 678 -19.68 0.24 -19.54
CA ARG A 678 -20.79 -0.50 -18.92
C ARG A 678 -20.96 -0.18 -17.44
N ALA A 679 -19.86 0.15 -16.80
CA ALA A 679 -19.82 0.37 -15.38
C ALA A 679 -19.89 1.91 -15.13
N VAL A 680 -19.11 2.75 -15.82
CA VAL A 680 -19.09 4.22 -15.69
C VAL A 680 -19.48 4.83 -17.03
N PRO A 681 -20.59 5.59 -17.08
CA PRO A 681 -20.99 6.29 -18.28
C PRO A 681 -19.95 7.38 -18.66
N PRO A 682 -19.33 7.31 -19.86
CA PRO A 682 -18.34 8.29 -20.32
C PRO A 682 -18.82 9.74 -20.29
N ARG A 683 -20.11 9.94 -20.51
CA ARG A 683 -20.78 11.25 -20.56
C ARG A 683 -20.49 12.12 -19.34
N ALA A 684 -20.35 11.52 -18.17
CA ALA A 684 -20.07 12.24 -16.92
C ALA A 684 -18.62 12.79 -16.84
N HIS A 685 -17.66 12.06 -17.42
CA HIS A 685 -16.24 12.40 -17.35
C HIS A 685 -15.78 13.24 -18.54
N LEU A 686 -16.46 13.13 -19.69
CA LEU A 686 -16.25 13.98 -20.87
C LEU A 686 -16.42 15.47 -20.54
N GLY A 687 -17.53 15.86 -19.92
CA GLY A 687 -17.77 17.26 -19.57
C GLY A 687 -16.75 17.81 -18.55
N THR A 688 -16.19 16.95 -17.71
CA THR A 688 -15.12 17.30 -16.76
C THR A 688 -13.76 17.44 -17.45
N CYS A 689 -13.40 16.51 -18.33
CA CYS A 689 -12.21 16.60 -19.16
C CYS A 689 -12.22 17.86 -20.03
N GLU A 690 -13.34 18.14 -20.68
CA GLU A 690 -13.49 19.31 -21.54
C GLU A 690 -13.27 20.60 -20.74
N ARG A 691 -13.88 20.74 -19.55
CA ARG A 691 -13.65 21.90 -18.69
C ARG A 691 -12.17 22.07 -18.30
N GLN A 692 -11.46 20.99 -17.97
CA GLN A 692 -10.03 21.03 -17.63
C GLN A 692 -9.16 21.46 -18.83
N VAL A 693 -9.41 20.89 -20.01
CA VAL A 693 -8.67 21.23 -21.23
C VAL A 693 -8.92 22.68 -21.65
N CYS A 694 -10.12 23.19 -21.40
CA CYS A 694 -10.55 24.52 -21.83
C CYS A 694 -10.24 25.64 -20.82
N ALA A 695 -9.95 25.31 -19.56
CA ALA A 695 -9.50 26.26 -18.54
C ALA A 695 -8.02 26.69 -18.70
N GLY A 696 -7.21 25.98 -19.49
CA GLY A 696 -5.82 26.35 -19.77
C GLY A 696 -5.71 27.55 -20.72
N ARG A 697 -4.84 28.53 -20.42
CA ARG A 697 -4.59 29.69 -21.29
C ARG A 697 -4.31 29.24 -22.73
N GLY A 698 -5.16 29.64 -23.69
CA GLY A 698 -5.03 29.30 -25.11
C GLY A 698 -5.66 27.96 -25.55
N GLY A 699 -6.50 27.31 -24.73
CA GLY A 699 -7.18 26.06 -25.10
C GLY A 699 -6.29 24.80 -25.05
N GLY A 700 -5.22 24.88 -24.26
CA GLY A 700 -4.16 23.87 -24.12
C GLY A 700 -4.04 23.23 -22.74
N GLY A 701 -5.13 23.10 -21.97
CA GLY A 701 -5.12 22.41 -20.67
C GLY A 701 -4.81 20.91 -20.80
N ASP A 702 -4.34 20.31 -19.71
CA ASP A 702 -3.93 18.90 -19.63
C ASP A 702 -5.16 18.00 -19.37
N PRO A 703 -5.48 17.05 -20.27
CA PRO A 703 -6.56 16.09 -20.05
C PRO A 703 -6.16 14.89 -19.17
N CYS A 704 -4.86 14.70 -18.88
CA CYS A 704 -4.37 13.53 -18.13
C CYS A 704 -5.04 13.32 -16.77
N PRO A 705 -5.32 14.37 -15.97
CA PRO A 705 -6.04 14.19 -14.71
C PRO A 705 -7.45 13.60 -14.92
N ALA A 706 -8.18 14.03 -15.93
CA ALA A 706 -9.50 13.47 -16.23
C ALA A 706 -9.44 12.00 -16.71
N PHE A 707 -8.39 11.64 -17.44
CA PHE A 707 -8.12 10.26 -17.87
C PHE A 707 -7.75 9.34 -16.71
N GLN A 708 -6.85 9.80 -15.84
CA GLN A 708 -6.48 9.09 -14.61
C GLN A 708 -7.71 8.89 -13.71
N ASN A 709 -8.60 9.88 -13.62
CA ASN A 709 -9.83 9.78 -12.85
C ASN A 709 -10.80 8.74 -13.43
N PHE A 710 -10.91 8.65 -14.75
CA PHE A 710 -11.73 7.62 -15.40
C PHE A 710 -11.12 6.22 -15.21
N GLY A 711 -9.80 6.08 -15.33
CA GLY A 711 -9.09 4.81 -15.14
C GLY A 711 -9.01 4.32 -13.69
N SER A 712 -8.95 5.24 -12.72
CA SER A 712 -8.90 4.93 -11.27
C SER A 712 -10.11 4.16 -10.75
N TRP A 713 -11.20 4.13 -11.52
CA TRP A 713 -12.44 3.51 -11.12
C TRP A 713 -12.42 1.97 -11.17
N GLU A 714 -11.63 1.36 -12.07
CA GLU A 714 -11.38 -0.10 -12.09
C GLU A 714 -10.65 -0.57 -10.82
N PHE A 715 -9.73 0.24 -10.28
CA PHE A 715 -9.01 -0.10 -9.04
C PHE A 715 -9.95 -0.17 -7.81
N GLY A 716 -11.07 0.54 -7.85
CA GLY A 716 -12.08 0.59 -6.78
C GLY A 716 -13.26 -0.37 -6.95
N SER A 717 -13.59 -0.78 -8.18
CA SER A 717 -14.75 -1.65 -8.50
C SER A 717 -14.43 -3.14 -8.52
N GLY A 718 -13.15 -3.52 -8.54
CA GLY A 718 -12.72 -4.93 -8.45
C GLY A 718 -12.96 -5.77 -9.71
N ASP A 719 -13.33 -5.13 -10.83
CA ASP A 719 -13.37 -5.74 -12.15
C ASP A 719 -12.00 -5.48 -12.82
N LEU A 720 -11.02 -6.34 -12.57
CA LEU A 720 -9.66 -6.23 -13.13
C LEU A 720 -9.53 -7.08 -14.40
N GLY A 721 -10.33 -6.73 -15.42
CA GLY A 721 -10.41 -7.42 -16.70
C GLY A 721 -9.79 -6.68 -17.88
N GLY A 722 -9.43 -5.39 -17.76
CA GLY A 722 -8.77 -4.72 -18.88
C GLY A 722 -8.52 -3.23 -18.67
N GLN A 723 -7.29 -2.88 -18.29
CA GLN A 723 -6.77 -1.55 -18.61
C GLN A 723 -5.48 -1.64 -19.43
N GLU A 724 -5.66 -1.25 -20.69
CA GLU A 724 -4.65 -0.77 -21.61
C GLU A 724 -4.05 0.57 -21.17
N PHE A 725 -2.84 0.77 -21.64
CA PHE A 725 -2.00 1.95 -21.62
C PHE A 725 -2.72 3.27 -21.95
N TRP A 726 -2.77 4.17 -20.96
CA TRP A 726 -2.99 5.62 -21.18
C TRP A 726 -1.71 6.44 -21.22
N GLY A 727 -0.58 5.84 -20.86
CA GLY A 727 0.73 6.41 -21.08
C GLY A 727 1.21 6.03 -22.47
N ILE A 728 1.50 7.04 -23.30
CA ILE A 728 2.25 6.98 -24.57
C ILE A 728 1.40 6.96 -25.85
N GLY A 729 0.83 8.14 -26.09
CA GLY A 729 0.52 8.71 -27.39
C GLY A 729 0.29 10.21 -27.20
N ASN A 730 1.37 11.02 -27.18
CA ASN A 730 1.44 12.46 -26.87
C ASN A 730 1.32 12.94 -25.40
N PHE A 731 1.14 12.06 -24.41
CA PHE A 731 1.13 12.44 -22.99
C PHE A 731 2.17 11.62 -22.19
N GLY A 732 3.09 12.30 -21.51
CA GLY A 732 4.31 11.71 -20.93
C GLY A 732 4.09 10.83 -19.70
N ALA A 733 4.92 9.79 -19.56
CA ALA A 733 4.98 8.92 -18.38
C ALA A 733 5.31 9.71 -17.09
N LEU A 734 4.80 9.25 -15.93
CA LEU A 734 5.05 9.88 -14.64
C LEU A 734 6.58 9.90 -14.34
N PRO A 735 7.23 11.07 -14.26
CA PRO A 735 8.67 11.14 -14.01
C PRO A 735 8.95 10.74 -12.56
N CYS A 736 9.72 9.66 -12.37
CA CYS A 736 10.08 9.16 -11.05
C CYS A 736 11.39 9.78 -10.51
N PRO A 737 11.44 10.14 -9.22
CA PRO A 737 12.65 10.66 -8.59
C PRO A 737 13.86 9.70 -8.67
N PRO A 738 15.10 10.19 -8.52
CA PRO A 738 16.28 9.33 -8.49
C PRO A 738 16.17 8.21 -7.45
N ARG A 739 16.62 6.99 -7.81
CA ARG A 739 16.55 5.77 -6.98
C ARG A 739 15.12 5.28 -6.69
N THR A 740 14.15 5.72 -7.49
CA THR A 740 12.83 5.12 -7.56
C THR A 740 12.59 4.57 -8.96
N GLN A 741 11.69 3.60 -9.05
CA GLN A 741 11.23 3.00 -10.29
C GLN A 741 9.73 3.24 -10.42
N TYR A 742 9.29 3.57 -11.63
CA TYR A 742 7.87 3.59 -11.96
C TYR A 742 7.32 2.16 -11.90
N GLN A 743 6.14 2.01 -11.30
CA GLN A 743 5.42 0.75 -11.21
C GLN A 743 3.93 1.01 -11.39
N LEU A 744 3.30 0.24 -12.26
CA LEU A 744 1.83 0.17 -12.37
C LEU A 744 1.20 -0.36 -11.07
N CYS A 745 1.95 -1.23 -10.37
CA CYS A 745 1.56 -1.85 -9.12
C CYS A 745 2.59 -1.50 -8.02
N ALA A 746 2.71 -0.22 -7.67
CA ALA A 746 3.67 0.24 -6.66
C ALA A 746 3.19 -0.10 -5.24
N ARG A 747 3.95 -0.93 -4.51
CA ARG A 747 3.74 -1.20 -3.08
C ARG A 747 4.50 -0.21 -2.21
N THR A 748 4.13 1.07 -2.28
CA THR A 748 4.84 2.18 -1.64
C THR A 748 4.73 2.19 -0.11
N CYS A 749 3.65 1.65 0.45
CA CYS A 749 3.43 1.56 1.90
C CYS A 749 4.41 0.57 2.58
N GLU A 750 4.67 -0.58 1.95
CA GLU A 750 5.50 -1.65 2.49
C GLU A 750 7.01 -1.32 2.44
N ARG A 751 7.45 -0.51 1.48
CA ARG A 751 8.88 -0.18 1.25
C ARG A 751 9.29 1.17 1.83
N THR A 752 8.96 1.41 3.09
CA THR A 752 9.34 2.63 3.84
C THR A 752 10.16 2.30 5.07
N CYS A 753 11.01 3.23 5.53
CA CYS A 753 11.77 3.07 6.77
C CYS A 753 10.86 2.87 7.99
N ALA A 754 9.72 3.56 8.02
CA ALA A 754 8.70 3.37 9.04
C ALA A 754 8.04 1.98 8.91
N GLY A 755 7.77 1.53 7.68
CA GLY A 755 7.13 0.24 7.39
C GLY A 755 7.92 -0.98 7.82
N VAL A 756 9.25 -0.91 7.76
CA VAL A 756 10.12 -1.99 8.26
C VAL A 756 10.21 -2.02 9.78
N SER A 757 10.10 -0.87 10.44
CA SER A 757 10.24 -0.76 11.90
C SER A 757 8.94 -1.10 12.65
N ALA A 758 7.79 -0.78 12.04
CA ALA A 758 6.47 -1.16 12.51
C ALA A 758 5.55 -1.31 11.29
N PRO A 759 5.20 -2.53 10.86
CA PRO A 759 4.41 -2.76 9.65
C PRO A 759 3.06 -2.03 9.75
N PRO A 760 2.83 -0.98 8.94
CA PRO A 760 1.53 -0.33 8.91
C PRO A 760 0.51 -1.29 8.28
N PRO A 761 -0.79 -1.19 8.64
CA PRO A 761 -1.86 -1.77 7.86
C PRO A 761 -1.87 -1.21 6.42
N CYS A 762 -1.06 -1.80 5.55
CA CYS A 762 -1.05 -1.48 4.13
C CYS A 762 -2.29 -2.07 3.46
N SER A 763 -2.78 -1.39 2.42
CA SER A 763 -3.66 -2.02 1.46
C SER A 763 -2.93 -3.21 0.82
N GLY A 764 -3.56 -4.39 0.76
CA GLY A 764 -3.04 -5.51 -0.04
C GLY A 764 -3.08 -5.24 -1.55
N ARG A 765 -3.74 -4.15 -1.96
CA ARG A 765 -3.73 -3.64 -3.34
C ARG A 765 -2.60 -2.64 -3.54
N CYS A 766 -1.99 -2.71 -4.71
CA CYS A 766 -1.01 -1.75 -5.20
C CYS A 766 -1.67 -0.70 -6.09
N PHE A 767 -0.98 0.42 -6.30
CA PHE A 767 -1.45 1.53 -7.12
C PHE A 767 -0.32 2.03 -8.00
N GLU A 768 -0.63 2.61 -9.15
CA GLU A 768 0.36 3.23 -10.02
C GLU A 768 1.17 4.29 -9.25
N GLY A 769 2.50 4.28 -9.38
CA GLY A 769 3.36 5.28 -8.77
C GLY A 769 4.84 4.94 -8.80
N CYS A 770 5.64 5.76 -8.12
CA CYS A 770 7.08 5.55 -7.97
C CYS A 770 7.37 4.80 -6.67
N GLN A 771 8.08 3.68 -6.76
CA GLN A 771 8.52 2.89 -5.61
C GLN A 771 10.05 2.94 -5.51
N CYS A 772 10.62 2.83 -4.30
CA CYS A 772 12.07 2.70 -4.17
C CYS A 772 12.58 1.46 -4.92
N SER A 773 13.71 1.63 -5.62
CA SER A 773 14.44 0.53 -6.22
C SER A 773 14.80 -0.53 -5.19
N GLU A 774 15.04 -1.76 -5.64
CA GLU A 774 15.33 -2.88 -4.76
C GLU A 774 16.48 -2.59 -3.78
N GLY A 775 16.34 -3.04 -2.53
CA GLY A 775 17.32 -2.80 -1.46
C GLY A 775 17.27 -1.43 -0.79
N LEU A 776 16.38 -0.54 -1.22
CA LEU A 776 16.19 0.79 -0.63
C LEU A 776 14.81 0.96 -0.01
N LEU A 777 14.74 1.78 1.03
CA LEU A 777 13.53 2.14 1.76
C LEU A 777 13.30 3.64 1.66
N PHE A 778 12.04 4.06 1.52
CA PHE A 778 11.70 5.48 1.51
C PHE A 778 11.74 6.05 2.94
N ASP A 779 12.54 7.11 3.15
CA ASP A 779 12.71 7.77 4.45
C ASP A 779 11.83 9.00 4.65
N GLY A 780 10.84 9.24 3.79
CA GLY A 780 10.03 10.47 3.81
C GLY A 780 10.50 11.55 2.84
N ALA A 781 11.73 11.48 2.34
CA ALA A 781 12.26 12.42 1.34
C ALA A 781 12.94 11.72 0.16
N ARG A 782 13.63 10.61 0.39
CA ARG A 782 14.40 9.87 -0.61
C ARG A 782 14.50 8.39 -0.28
N CYS A 783 14.95 7.60 -1.26
CA CYS A 783 15.24 6.18 -1.05
C CYS A 783 16.64 5.99 -0.46
N VAL A 784 16.70 5.39 0.73
CA VAL A 784 17.93 5.17 1.51
C VAL A 784 18.11 3.69 1.83
N PRO A 785 19.35 3.22 2.05
CA PRO A 785 19.57 1.86 2.56
C PRO A 785 18.97 1.69 3.97
N PRO A 786 18.58 0.47 4.38
CA PRO A 786 17.96 0.21 5.69
C PRO A 786 18.77 0.75 6.89
N GLY A 787 20.10 0.68 6.85
CA GLY A 787 20.97 1.22 7.90
C GLY A 787 20.97 2.74 8.03
N SER A 788 20.35 3.46 7.10
CA SER A 788 20.18 4.92 7.11
C SER A 788 18.74 5.35 7.48
N CYS A 789 17.92 4.42 7.98
CA CYS A 789 16.59 4.75 8.45
C CYS A 789 16.62 5.57 9.76
N GLY A 790 15.62 6.44 9.90
CA GLY A 790 15.44 7.33 11.03
C GLY A 790 14.83 6.65 12.26
N CYS A 791 14.10 7.42 13.05
CA CYS A 791 13.55 7.03 14.35
C CYS A 791 12.04 6.92 14.27
N LEU A 792 11.46 5.88 14.86
CA LEU A 792 10.02 5.78 15.09
C LEU A 792 9.72 6.07 16.57
N HIS A 793 8.82 7.02 16.85
CA HIS A 793 8.40 7.33 18.21
C HIS A 793 6.91 7.69 18.24
N GLN A 794 6.14 6.99 19.10
CA GLN A 794 4.68 7.17 19.25
C GLN A 794 3.91 7.13 17.92
N GLY A 795 4.23 6.18 17.04
CA GLY A 795 3.56 6.02 15.74
C GLY A 795 3.94 7.06 14.68
N ARG A 796 4.90 7.95 14.97
CA ARG A 796 5.44 8.96 14.03
C ARG A 796 6.89 8.66 13.67
N TYR A 797 7.20 8.78 12.39
CA TYR A 797 8.55 8.62 11.86
C TYR A 797 9.29 9.97 11.77
N PHE A 798 10.57 9.95 12.14
CA PHE A 798 11.48 11.10 12.10
C PHE A 798 12.77 10.74 11.36
N GLN A 799 13.24 11.62 10.48
CA GLN A 799 14.48 11.42 9.73
C GLN A 799 15.72 11.56 10.61
N ILE A 800 16.84 10.93 10.22
CA ILE A 800 18.13 11.09 10.93
C ILE A 800 18.50 12.58 11.01
N ALA A 801 18.96 13.01 12.19
CA ALA A 801 19.30 14.39 12.52
C ALA A 801 18.13 15.38 12.54
N GLN A 802 16.89 14.95 12.29
CA GLN A 802 15.72 15.79 12.47
C GLN A 802 15.59 16.17 13.95
N THR A 803 15.44 17.48 14.20
CA THR A 803 15.22 18.04 15.54
C THR A 803 13.81 18.59 15.64
N ILE A 804 13.08 18.20 16.68
CA ILE A 804 11.70 18.61 16.94
C ILE A 804 11.55 19.16 18.36
N LEU A 805 10.52 19.97 18.57
CA LEU A 805 10.06 20.37 19.90
C LEU A 805 8.83 19.54 20.29
N THR A 806 8.69 19.21 21.57
CA THR A 806 7.46 18.60 22.10
C THR A 806 6.27 19.55 21.97
N ARG A 807 5.05 19.03 22.13
CA ARG A 807 3.79 19.80 21.95
C ARG A 807 3.72 21.06 22.82
N ASP A 808 4.33 21.01 24.00
CA ASP A 808 4.46 22.06 25.00
C ASP A 808 5.81 22.82 24.94
N CYS A 809 6.68 22.47 24.00
CA CYS A 809 8.05 22.96 23.88
C CYS A 809 8.88 22.82 25.16
N SER A 810 8.59 21.81 25.99
CA SER A 810 9.39 21.50 27.19
C SER A 810 10.67 20.72 26.89
N GLN A 811 10.75 20.07 25.72
CA GLN A 811 11.92 19.33 25.28
C GLN A 811 12.22 19.58 23.80
N SER A 812 13.51 19.52 23.47
CA SER A 812 14.04 19.46 22.11
C SER A 812 14.64 18.07 21.88
N CYS A 813 14.11 17.35 20.89
CA CYS A 813 14.47 15.96 20.60
C CYS A 813 15.10 15.84 19.22
N THR A 814 16.25 15.19 19.13
CA THR A 814 16.95 14.91 17.87
C THR A 814 16.99 13.43 17.58
N CYS A 815 16.62 13.02 16.36
CA CYS A 815 16.73 11.64 15.92
C CYS A 815 18.18 11.25 15.62
N ARG A 816 18.68 10.18 16.25
CA ARG A 816 20.04 9.66 16.04
C ARG A 816 20.09 8.40 15.17
N GLY A 817 19.02 8.11 14.43
CA GLY A 817 18.85 6.88 13.64
C GLY A 817 18.19 5.75 14.45
N PRO A 818 18.55 4.48 14.23
CA PRO A 818 17.92 3.35 14.92
C PRO A 818 18.01 3.42 16.46
N GLY A 819 18.93 4.22 17.00
CA GLY A 819 19.06 4.50 18.43
C GLY A 819 17.95 5.36 19.05
N GLY A 820 16.98 5.83 18.25
CA GLY A 820 15.80 6.57 18.74
C GLY A 820 16.01 8.08 18.91
N LEU A 821 15.00 8.73 19.51
CA LEU A 821 15.03 10.17 19.81
C LEU A 821 15.84 10.45 21.07
N GLN A 822 16.76 11.42 20.98
CA GLN A 822 17.49 11.96 22.11
C GLN A 822 16.93 13.33 22.49
N CYS A 823 16.23 13.42 23.63
CA CYS A 823 15.59 14.63 24.10
C CYS A 823 16.42 15.37 25.16
N ARG A 824 16.35 16.71 25.14
CA ARG A 824 16.93 17.59 26.14
C ARG A 824 15.89 18.61 26.58
N PRO A 825 15.89 19.07 27.85
CA PRO A 825 15.02 20.15 28.29
C PRO A 825 15.16 21.40 27.42
N PHE A 826 14.03 22.00 27.08
CA PHE A 826 13.94 23.21 26.26
C PHE A 826 12.86 24.12 26.83
N SER A 827 12.98 25.42 26.60
CA SER A 827 11.95 26.40 26.94
C SER A 827 12.02 27.53 25.94
N CYS A 828 10.86 28.05 25.55
CA CYS A 828 10.84 29.12 24.58
C CYS A 828 11.54 30.38 25.09
N PRO A 829 12.27 31.10 24.21
CA PRO A 829 12.81 32.39 24.56
C PRO A 829 11.71 33.35 25.00
N PHE A 830 12.06 34.31 25.85
CA PHE A 830 11.13 35.33 26.31
C PHE A 830 10.40 36.06 25.16
N GLY A 831 9.13 36.41 25.36
CA GLY A 831 8.25 37.02 24.34
C GLY A 831 7.78 36.04 23.25
N HIS A 832 8.01 34.74 23.43
CA HIS A 832 7.55 33.70 22.53
C HIS A 832 6.78 32.63 23.28
N THR A 833 5.71 32.13 22.67
CA THR A 833 4.93 30.98 23.17
C THR A 833 5.17 29.78 22.27
N CYS A 834 4.94 28.57 22.80
CA CYS A 834 5.00 27.37 21.98
C CYS A 834 3.83 27.37 20.99
N GLY A 835 4.13 27.38 19.70
CA GLY A 835 3.13 27.40 18.64
C GLY A 835 3.61 26.64 17.41
N LEU A 836 2.89 26.81 16.31
CA LEU A 836 3.27 26.26 15.02
C LEU A 836 3.77 27.39 14.12
N LEU A 837 4.95 27.22 13.55
CA LEU A 837 5.49 28.06 12.49
C LEU A 837 5.74 27.18 11.26
N ASN A 838 5.05 27.46 10.15
CA ASN A 838 5.12 26.66 8.91
C ASN A 838 4.85 25.16 9.12
N GLY A 839 3.97 24.81 10.06
CA GLY A 839 3.62 23.43 10.39
C GLY A 839 4.60 22.71 11.32
N ASN A 840 5.66 23.37 11.79
CA ASN A 840 6.58 22.79 12.78
C ASN A 840 6.40 23.49 14.13
N ARG A 841 6.55 22.73 15.23
CA ARG A 841 6.58 23.30 16.57
C ARG A 841 7.76 24.26 16.70
N ALA A 842 7.47 25.50 17.06
CA ALA A 842 8.45 26.55 17.20
C ALA A 842 8.01 27.55 18.27
N CYS A 843 8.96 28.32 18.76
CA CYS A 843 8.67 29.47 19.61
C CYS A 843 8.21 30.62 18.73
N VAL A 844 6.93 30.95 18.80
CA VAL A 844 6.32 32.02 18.00
C VAL A 844 6.17 33.29 18.84
N PRO A 845 6.45 34.48 18.29
CA PRO A 845 6.31 35.72 19.04
C PRO A 845 4.88 35.91 19.56
N HIS A 846 4.73 36.34 20.82
CA HIS A 846 3.44 36.74 21.39
C HIS A 846 3.51 38.23 21.78
N PRO A 847 2.52 39.07 21.40
CA PRO A 847 2.47 40.47 21.82
C PRO A 847 2.27 40.56 23.35
N GLY A 848 2.77 41.63 23.97
CA GLY A 848 2.51 41.90 25.39
C GLY A 848 1.04 42.25 25.55
N ARG A 849 0.28 41.47 26.33
CA ARG A 849 -1.15 41.71 26.56
C ARG A 849 -1.40 42.03 28.02
N CYS A 850 -1.95 43.21 28.28
CA CYS A 850 -2.49 43.59 29.58
C CYS A 850 -4.01 43.57 29.54
N LEU A 851 -4.63 42.99 30.57
CA LEU A 851 -6.09 42.87 30.67
C LEU A 851 -6.59 43.61 31.89
N LEU A 852 -7.72 44.32 31.75
CA LEU A 852 -8.53 44.85 32.85
C LEU A 852 -9.96 44.32 32.70
N SER A 853 -10.24 43.19 33.35
CA SER A 853 -11.47 42.39 33.22
C SER A 853 -12.51 42.75 34.28
N PRO A 854 -13.83 42.67 34.02
CA PRO A 854 -14.87 42.80 35.04
C PRO A 854 -14.72 41.72 36.13
N PRO A 855 -14.74 42.04 37.44
CA PRO A 855 -15.08 43.32 38.07
C PRO A 855 -13.86 44.24 38.32
N THR A 856 -13.17 44.69 37.27
CA THR A 856 -11.94 45.54 37.28
C THR A 856 -10.68 44.89 37.88
N ARG A 857 -10.49 43.60 37.63
CA ARG A 857 -9.25 42.89 37.94
C ARG A 857 -8.27 42.98 36.78
N PHE A 858 -7.02 43.39 37.05
CA PHE A 858 -6.00 43.52 36.01
C PHE A 858 -5.00 42.35 35.97
N VAL A 859 -4.35 42.14 34.82
CA VAL A 859 -3.20 41.25 34.62
C VAL A 859 -2.12 42.04 33.86
N THR A 860 -0.88 42.04 34.36
CA THR A 860 0.23 42.79 33.74
C THR A 860 0.65 42.19 32.39
N PHE A 861 1.46 42.92 31.63
CA PHE A 861 1.99 42.43 30.34
C PHE A 861 2.81 41.14 30.46
N ASP A 862 3.47 40.94 31.60
CA ASP A 862 4.29 39.74 31.89
C ASP A 862 3.49 38.65 32.64
N GLY A 863 2.16 38.83 32.78
CA GLY A 863 1.24 37.80 33.26
C GLY A 863 1.01 37.78 34.77
N LEU A 864 1.43 38.81 35.51
CA LEU A 864 1.19 38.89 36.96
C LEU A 864 -0.28 39.31 37.24
N PRO A 865 -1.08 38.49 37.95
CA PRO A 865 -2.47 38.82 38.23
C PRO A 865 -2.58 39.82 39.40
N GLY A 866 -3.30 40.92 39.18
CA GLY A 866 -3.54 41.98 40.15
C GLY A 866 -4.81 41.80 41.00
N VAL A 867 -5.12 42.85 41.76
CA VAL A 867 -6.32 42.98 42.61
C VAL A 867 -7.47 43.66 41.88
N THR A 868 -8.67 43.57 42.44
CA THR A 868 -9.82 44.39 42.01
C THR A 868 -9.60 45.85 42.37
N LEU A 869 -9.70 46.74 41.39
CA LEU A 869 -9.55 48.18 41.58
C LEU A 869 -10.79 48.76 42.29
N ALA A 870 -10.57 49.68 43.23
CA ALA A 870 -11.66 50.48 43.80
C ALA A 870 -12.06 51.60 42.82
N SER A 871 -13.17 52.29 43.05
CA SER A 871 -13.54 53.45 42.23
C SER A 871 -12.41 54.50 42.20
N GLY A 872 -12.10 55.00 41.00
CA GLY A 872 -11.00 55.89 40.71
C GLY A 872 -10.56 55.83 39.25
N ILE A 873 -9.66 56.74 38.88
CA ILE A 873 -9.04 56.78 37.56
C ILE A 873 -7.60 56.32 37.71
N TYR A 874 -7.19 55.36 36.90
CA TYR A 874 -5.88 54.71 37.03
C TYR A 874 -5.10 54.77 35.73
N VAL A 875 -3.78 54.95 35.84
CA VAL A 875 -2.85 54.79 34.72
C VAL A 875 -2.70 53.30 34.43
N VAL A 876 -3.41 52.84 33.41
CA VAL A 876 -3.36 51.42 32.97
C VAL A 876 -1.98 51.13 32.40
N ALA A 877 -1.54 51.93 31.42
CA ALA A 877 -0.20 51.87 30.87
C ALA A 877 0.18 53.21 30.22
N THR A 878 1.47 53.53 30.23
CA THR A 878 2.05 54.68 29.54
C THR A 878 3.49 54.37 29.13
N VAL A 879 3.99 55.04 28.09
CA VAL A 879 5.43 55.11 27.84
C VAL A 879 6.04 56.04 28.88
N CYS A 880 7.03 55.57 29.64
CA CYS A 880 7.54 56.31 30.80
C CYS A 880 8.22 57.62 30.46
N ASP A 881 8.83 57.70 29.26
CA ASP A 881 9.39 58.94 28.74
C ASP A 881 8.31 59.73 27.97
N PRO A 882 7.80 60.85 28.52
CA PRO A 882 6.80 61.68 27.85
C PRO A 882 7.31 62.35 26.58
N GLN A 883 8.63 62.44 26.36
CA GLN A 883 9.22 63.01 25.15
C GLN A 883 9.40 61.99 24.02
N ALA A 884 9.11 60.70 24.27
CA ALA A 884 9.26 59.66 23.27
C ALA A 884 8.35 59.92 22.04
N PRO A 885 8.82 59.72 20.79
CA PRO A 885 8.02 59.95 19.57
C PRO A 885 6.77 59.07 19.44
N GLY A 886 6.63 58.07 20.30
CA GLY A 886 5.47 57.18 20.38
C GLY A 886 4.77 57.18 21.71
N TRP A 887 4.93 58.25 22.47
CA TRP A 887 4.31 58.37 23.77
C TRP A 887 2.79 58.26 23.69
N PHE A 888 2.25 57.45 24.60
CA PHE A 888 0.83 57.41 24.92
C PHE A 888 0.67 57.27 26.43
N ARG A 889 -0.51 57.66 26.93
CA ARG A 889 -0.95 57.39 28.30
C ARG A 889 -2.41 56.95 28.27
N LEU A 890 -2.65 55.71 28.69
CA LEU A 890 -3.97 55.11 28.77
C LEU A 890 -4.46 55.12 30.22
N LEU A 891 -5.59 55.75 30.45
CA LEU A 891 -6.29 55.78 31.73
C LEU A 891 -7.57 54.95 31.67
N GLY A 892 -7.91 54.28 32.77
CA GLY A 892 -9.20 53.61 32.97
C GLY A 892 -10.01 54.29 34.06
N ASP A 893 -11.23 54.71 33.75
CA ASP A 893 -12.20 55.29 34.71
C ASP A 893 -13.07 54.17 35.29
N VAL A 894 -12.85 53.87 36.57
CA VAL A 894 -13.59 52.85 37.33
C VAL A 894 -14.56 53.52 38.28
N ARG A 895 -15.85 53.17 38.17
CA ARG A 895 -16.92 53.70 39.02
C ARG A 895 -17.75 52.56 39.62
N ASP A 896 -18.36 52.83 40.76
CA ASP A 896 -19.30 51.89 41.38
C ASP A 896 -20.59 51.84 40.54
N VAL A 897 -20.88 50.68 39.96
CA VAL A 897 -22.09 50.43 39.15
C VAL A 897 -22.88 49.33 39.86
N GLY A 898 -23.85 49.74 40.69
CA GLY A 898 -24.48 48.86 41.67
C GLY A 898 -23.52 48.55 42.82
N ASP A 899 -23.43 47.29 43.23
CA ASP A 899 -22.56 46.84 44.34
C ASP A 899 -21.13 46.41 43.89
N GLN A 900 -20.76 46.67 42.63
CA GLN A 900 -19.47 46.26 42.07
C GLN A 900 -18.80 47.41 41.29
N PRO A 901 -17.47 47.59 41.43
CA PRO A 901 -16.73 48.52 40.59
C PRO A 901 -16.70 48.02 39.14
N ALA A 902 -16.95 48.93 38.21
CA ALA A 902 -16.93 48.65 36.78
C ALA A 902 -16.19 49.76 36.03
N LEU A 903 -15.47 49.37 34.98
CA LEU A 903 -14.90 50.32 34.04
C LEU A 903 -16.01 50.97 33.22
N VAL A 904 -16.08 52.30 33.24
CA VAL A 904 -17.11 53.08 32.52
C VAL A 904 -16.57 53.77 31.27
N ALA A 905 -15.29 54.15 31.27
CA ALA A 905 -14.63 54.80 30.17
C ALA A 905 -13.12 54.54 30.17
N VAL A 906 -12.49 54.75 29.02
CA VAL A 906 -11.03 54.85 28.87
C VAL A 906 -10.67 56.19 28.26
N HIS A 907 -9.53 56.73 28.70
CA HIS A 907 -8.97 57.98 28.18
C HIS A 907 -7.57 57.72 27.65
N LEU A 908 -7.37 57.88 26.35
CA LEU A 908 -6.10 57.69 25.67
C LEU A 908 -5.52 59.05 25.27
N PHE A 909 -4.39 59.41 25.87
CA PHE A 909 -3.60 60.58 25.51
C PHE A 909 -2.48 60.18 24.56
N THR A 910 -2.26 61.02 23.55
CA THR A 910 -1.13 60.96 22.63
C THR A 910 -0.60 62.37 22.40
N HIS A 911 0.55 62.51 21.72
CA HIS A 911 1.05 63.83 21.27
C HIS A 911 0.08 64.58 20.35
N HIS A 912 -0.89 63.89 19.74
CA HIS A 912 -1.80 64.45 18.74
C HIS A 912 -3.22 64.72 19.26
N GLY A 913 -3.52 64.31 20.51
CA GLY A 913 -4.83 64.55 21.11
C GLY A 913 -5.26 63.50 22.14
N LEU A 914 -6.49 63.69 22.63
CA LEU A 914 -7.18 62.87 23.62
C LEU A 914 -8.35 62.14 22.97
N VAL A 915 -8.41 60.82 23.16
CA VAL A 915 -9.56 59.98 22.85
C VAL A 915 -10.22 59.52 24.14
N THR A 916 -11.49 59.86 24.32
CA THR A 916 -12.32 59.32 25.40
C THR A 916 -13.33 58.35 24.81
N ALA A 917 -13.33 57.12 25.27
CA ALA A 917 -14.25 56.08 24.82
C ALA A 917 -15.02 55.48 26.00
N HIS A 918 -16.34 55.58 25.94
CA HIS A 918 -17.24 54.99 26.93
C HIS A 918 -17.61 53.55 26.57
N ARG A 919 -17.92 52.75 27.60
CA ARG A 919 -18.32 51.35 27.44
C ARG A 919 -19.61 51.16 26.63
N ASP A 920 -20.48 52.16 26.59
CA ASP A 920 -21.68 52.17 25.74
C ASP A 920 -21.38 52.48 24.25
N GLY A 921 -20.12 52.70 23.93
CA GLY A 921 -19.63 52.93 22.57
C GLY A 921 -19.72 54.38 22.09
N ARG A 922 -19.98 55.33 22.99
CA ARG A 922 -19.85 56.78 22.69
C ARG A 922 -18.38 57.22 22.76
N ILE A 923 -17.97 58.09 21.85
CA ILE A 923 -16.57 58.49 21.67
C ILE A 923 -16.46 60.00 21.54
N TRP A 924 -15.45 60.57 22.20
CA TRP A 924 -15.08 61.97 22.11
C TRP A 924 -13.62 62.10 21.70
N LEU A 925 -13.37 62.94 20.71
CA LEU A 925 -12.03 63.32 20.28
C LEU A 925 -11.78 64.75 20.69
N ASN A 926 -10.78 65.00 21.54
CA ASN A 926 -10.47 66.31 22.10
C ASN A 926 -11.71 67.03 22.68
N GLY A 927 -12.61 66.28 23.33
CA GLY A 927 -13.86 66.80 23.91
C GLY A 927 -15.04 66.93 22.94
N VAL A 928 -14.87 66.59 21.66
CA VAL A 928 -15.93 66.66 20.64
C VAL A 928 -16.53 65.26 20.40
N PRO A 929 -17.85 65.06 20.58
CA PRO A 929 -18.50 63.80 20.24
C PRO A 929 -18.27 63.45 18.77
N THR A 930 -17.71 62.27 18.48
CA THR A 930 -17.29 61.90 17.12
C THR A 930 -17.93 60.56 16.69
N PRO A 931 -18.64 60.52 15.54
CA PRO A 931 -19.14 59.27 14.97
C PRO A 931 -18.01 58.43 14.34
N LEU A 932 -18.19 57.12 14.25
CA LEU A 932 -17.19 56.19 13.68
C LEU A 932 -17.52 55.75 12.25
N PRO A 933 -16.51 55.38 11.44
CA PRO A 933 -15.06 55.39 11.73
C PRO A 933 -14.47 56.81 11.70
N ALA A 934 -13.42 57.05 12.49
CA ALA A 934 -12.71 58.33 12.53
C ALA A 934 -11.21 58.09 12.42
N GLU A 935 -10.55 58.82 11.52
CA GLU A 935 -9.09 58.85 11.37
C GLU A 935 -8.55 60.19 11.88
N LEU A 936 -7.56 60.13 12.78
CA LEU A 936 -6.90 61.30 13.33
C LEU A 936 -5.51 61.50 12.70
N PRO A 937 -4.98 62.74 12.68
CA PRO A 937 -3.58 63.00 12.38
C PRO A 937 -2.67 62.18 13.31
N GLY A 938 -1.70 61.45 12.76
CA GLY A 938 -0.76 60.62 13.55
C GLY A 938 -0.97 59.11 13.51
N GLN A 939 -1.77 58.58 12.56
CA GLN A 939 -2.00 57.13 12.34
C GLN A 939 -2.78 56.42 13.46
N LEU A 940 -3.62 57.15 14.23
CA LEU A 940 -4.51 56.52 15.20
C LEU A 940 -5.81 56.06 14.49
N ASN A 941 -6.07 54.76 14.52
CA ASN A 941 -7.26 54.14 13.94
C ASN A 941 -8.29 53.81 15.03
N ILE A 942 -9.54 54.22 14.79
CA ILE A 942 -10.67 53.91 15.68
C ILE A 942 -11.77 53.20 14.89
N THR A 943 -12.04 51.94 15.22
CA THR A 943 -13.05 51.12 14.54
C THR A 943 -13.96 50.42 15.53
N LYS A 944 -15.24 50.23 15.16
CA LYS A 944 -16.21 49.49 15.96
C LYS A 944 -16.77 48.34 15.15
N SER A 945 -16.69 47.12 15.68
CA SER A 945 -17.22 45.91 15.05
C SER A 945 -17.84 45.01 16.11
N SER A 946 -19.05 44.49 15.85
CA SER A 946 -19.76 43.56 16.73
C SER A 946 -19.84 44.00 18.22
N GLY A 947 -20.04 45.30 18.46
CA GLY A 947 -20.13 45.86 19.82
C GLY A 947 -18.79 46.06 20.54
N THR A 948 -17.66 45.75 19.90
CA THR A 948 -16.30 45.96 20.42
C THR A 948 -15.66 47.16 19.73
N LEU A 949 -15.00 48.00 20.51
CA LEU A 949 -14.29 49.18 20.04
C LEU A 949 -12.77 48.91 20.04
N TRP A 950 -12.12 49.26 18.93
CA TRP A 950 -10.68 49.12 18.73
C TRP A 950 -10.08 50.51 18.56
N ILE A 951 -9.10 50.88 19.38
CA ILE A 951 -8.40 52.16 19.35
C ILE A 951 -6.90 51.87 19.35
N GLY A 952 -6.15 52.33 18.37
CA GLY A 952 -4.70 52.11 18.41
C GLY A 952 -3.94 52.67 17.23
N GLN A 953 -2.62 52.62 17.36
CA GLN A 953 -1.67 52.97 16.33
C GLN A 953 -0.89 51.70 15.97
N ILE A 954 -1.34 50.97 14.95
CA ILE A 954 -0.72 49.71 14.51
C ILE A 954 0.58 50.02 13.76
N PRO A 955 1.72 49.38 14.08
CA PRO A 955 1.87 48.20 14.94
C PRO A 955 2.24 48.47 16.41
N ARG A 956 2.24 49.70 16.91
CA ARG A 956 2.77 50.01 18.25
C ARG A 956 1.90 49.46 19.38
N PHE A 957 0.63 49.86 19.41
CA PHE A 957 -0.32 49.41 20.43
C PHE A 957 -1.74 49.35 19.87
N GLN A 958 -2.56 48.50 20.49
CA GLN A 958 -3.98 48.37 20.21
C GLN A 958 -4.76 48.17 21.51
N VAL A 959 -5.79 48.99 21.69
CA VAL A 959 -6.74 48.91 22.82
C VAL A 959 -8.04 48.32 22.29
N GLU A 960 -8.47 47.21 22.89
CA GLU A 960 -9.78 46.59 22.71
C GLU A 960 -10.66 46.95 23.91
N LEU A 961 -11.82 47.58 23.67
CA LEU A 961 -12.84 47.85 24.68
C LEU A 961 -14.12 47.10 24.31
N GLY A 962 -14.53 46.14 25.14
CA GLY A 962 -15.70 45.30 24.86
C GLY A 962 -16.37 44.77 26.13
N ALA A 963 -17.24 43.76 25.96
CA ALA A 963 -17.96 43.15 27.08
C ALA A 963 -17.04 42.53 28.14
N LYS A 964 -15.85 42.08 27.71
CA LYS A 964 -14.81 41.45 28.56
C LYS A 964 -13.89 42.44 29.28
N GLY A 965 -14.12 43.76 29.14
CA GLY A 965 -13.28 44.80 29.75
C GLY A 965 -12.38 45.50 28.74
N VAL A 966 -11.17 45.86 29.17
CA VAL A 966 -10.13 46.47 28.32
C VAL A 966 -8.97 45.52 28.15
N THR A 967 -8.56 45.30 26.90
CA THR A 967 -7.30 44.63 26.55
C THR A 967 -6.39 45.65 25.90
N LEU A 968 -5.16 45.78 26.40
CA LEU A 968 -4.10 46.55 25.75
C LEU A 968 -3.05 45.58 25.21
N GLU A 969 -2.82 45.62 23.90
CA GLU A 969 -1.75 44.89 23.23
C GLU A 969 -0.65 45.84 22.81
N VAL A 970 0.61 45.45 23.04
CA VAL A 970 1.80 46.21 22.66
C VAL A 970 2.82 45.32 21.95
N THR A 971 3.60 45.91 21.05
CA THR A 971 4.68 45.20 20.35
C THR A 971 5.99 45.22 21.12
N LYS A 972 6.92 44.33 20.71
CA LYS A 972 8.26 44.18 21.31
C LYS A 972 9.07 45.47 21.39
N ASP A 973 8.77 46.47 20.55
CA ASP A 973 9.50 47.74 20.50
C ASP A 973 9.23 48.61 21.75
N THR A 974 8.20 48.28 22.53
CA THR A 974 7.85 48.95 23.79
C THR A 974 8.49 48.29 25.03
N ARG A 975 9.28 47.22 24.86
CA ARG A 975 9.86 46.43 25.95
C ARG A 975 10.68 47.30 26.92
N GLY A 976 10.33 47.26 28.21
CA GLY A 976 11.03 48.00 29.27
C GLY A 976 10.86 49.52 29.19
N THR A 977 10.06 50.03 28.25
CA THR A 977 9.76 51.47 28.12
C THR A 977 8.42 51.85 28.75
N LEU A 978 7.63 50.86 29.15
CA LEU A 978 6.29 51.04 29.68
C LEU A 978 6.30 51.10 31.21
N CYS A 979 5.30 51.76 31.76
CA CYS A 979 4.97 51.76 33.18
C CYS A 979 3.48 52.00 33.38
N GLY A 980 2.98 51.71 34.58
CA GLY A 980 1.57 51.74 34.92
C GLY A 980 1.16 50.47 35.66
N LEU A 981 -0.15 50.29 35.85
CA LEU A 981 -0.71 49.06 36.41
C LEU A 981 -0.30 47.81 35.63
N CYS A 982 -0.09 47.93 34.31
CA CYS A 982 0.27 46.82 33.45
C CYS A 982 1.74 46.39 33.52
N GLY A 983 2.57 47.02 34.37
CA GLY A 983 4.01 46.72 34.46
C GLY A 983 4.82 47.29 33.31
N ASN A 984 6.04 46.78 33.12
CA ASN A 984 7.03 47.34 32.20
C ASN A 984 7.29 46.51 30.93
N TYR A 985 6.67 45.33 30.83
CA TYR A 985 6.78 44.41 29.70
C TYR A 985 8.26 44.11 29.37
N ASP A 986 9.03 43.64 30.35
CA ASP A 986 10.43 43.25 30.15
C ASP A 986 10.67 41.75 30.26
N GLY A 987 9.66 41.03 30.73
CA GLY A 987 9.62 39.58 30.88
C GLY A 987 9.81 39.03 32.26
N ALA A 988 9.86 39.90 33.27
CA ALA A 988 10.03 39.50 34.64
C ALA A 988 8.89 40.06 35.50
N THR A 989 7.97 39.19 35.93
CA THR A 989 6.91 39.58 36.89
C THR A 989 7.46 40.11 38.22
N THR A 990 8.73 39.84 38.53
CA THR A 990 9.39 40.29 39.76
C THR A 990 9.54 41.81 39.89
N ASN A 991 9.47 42.56 38.78
CA ASN A 991 9.68 44.00 38.79
C ASN A 991 8.48 44.81 38.25
N ASP A 992 7.35 44.15 38.00
CA ASP A 992 6.08 44.78 37.61
C ASP A 992 5.48 45.65 38.72
N LEU A 993 5.83 45.37 39.98
CA LEU A 993 5.29 46.07 41.15
C LEU A 993 6.03 47.37 41.47
N ARG A 994 6.28 48.21 40.47
CA ARG A 994 6.92 49.53 40.66
C ARG A 994 5.91 50.66 40.57
N GLY A 995 5.93 51.56 41.54
CA GLY A 995 5.16 52.80 41.53
C GLY A 995 5.72 53.85 40.56
N PRO A 996 5.02 54.98 40.36
CA PRO A 996 5.45 56.06 39.45
C PRO A 996 6.79 56.70 39.80
N ASP A 997 7.20 56.63 41.07
CA ASP A 997 8.48 57.14 41.59
C ASP A 997 9.63 56.12 41.46
N GLY A 998 9.36 54.95 40.87
CA GLY A 998 10.32 53.85 40.69
C GLY A 998 10.48 52.95 41.92
N THR A 999 9.78 53.23 43.03
CA THR A 999 9.81 52.39 44.23
C THR A 999 9.08 51.07 44.00
N GLY A 1000 9.67 49.96 44.44
CA GLY A 1000 9.03 48.63 44.36
C GLY A 1000 8.18 48.37 45.60
N THR A 1001 6.97 47.83 45.42
CA THR A 1001 6.11 47.33 46.51
C THR A 1001 5.92 45.81 46.39
N ARG A 1002 5.51 45.17 47.50
CA ARG A 1002 5.04 43.78 47.51
C ARG A 1002 3.51 43.69 47.66
N ASP A 1003 2.83 44.80 47.89
CA ASP A 1003 1.38 44.87 48.03
C ASP A 1003 0.75 45.43 46.74
N MET A 1004 -0.04 44.59 46.07
CA MET A 1004 -0.78 44.95 44.86
C MET A 1004 -1.79 46.08 45.09
N ARG A 1005 -2.32 46.23 46.30
CA ARG A 1005 -3.25 47.31 46.65
C ARG A 1005 -2.52 48.64 46.76
N GLU A 1006 -1.32 48.65 47.34
CA GLU A 1006 -0.45 49.83 47.38
C GLU A 1006 -0.04 50.24 45.97
N LEU A 1007 0.35 49.29 45.13
CA LEU A 1007 0.66 49.54 43.71
C LEU A 1007 -0.51 50.19 42.99
N ALA A 1008 -1.71 49.61 43.15
CA ALA A 1008 -2.91 50.14 42.51
C ALA A 1008 -3.22 51.58 42.96
N GLN A 1009 -3.02 51.89 44.24
CA GLN A 1009 -3.18 53.24 44.76
C GLN A 1009 -2.13 54.21 44.24
N ALA A 1010 -0.87 53.78 44.13
CA ALA A 1010 0.24 54.59 43.60
C ALA A 1010 0.02 54.99 42.13
N TRP A 1011 -0.65 54.14 41.34
CA TRP A 1011 -0.98 54.40 39.93
C TRP A 1011 -2.35 55.04 39.70
N ARG A 1012 -2.98 55.61 40.74
CA ARG A 1012 -4.09 56.56 40.52
C ARG A 1012 -3.60 57.77 39.74
N ALA A 1013 -4.46 58.32 38.89
CA ALA A 1013 -4.20 59.54 38.13
C ALA A 1013 -5.01 60.71 38.75
N PRO A 1014 -4.51 61.37 39.81
CA PRO A 1014 -5.21 62.50 40.44
C PRO A 1014 -5.14 63.79 39.59
N ASP A 1015 -4.28 63.81 38.58
CA ASP A 1015 -4.13 64.88 37.61
C ASP A 1015 -5.20 64.88 36.51
N PHE A 1016 -6.11 63.91 36.55
CA PHE A 1016 -7.29 63.80 35.71
C PHE A 1016 -8.54 63.95 36.59
#